data_AF-A0A2S2P2F5-F1
#
_entry.id   AF-A0A2S2P2F5-F1
#
_cell.length_a   1.000
_cell.length_b   1.000
_cell.length_c   1.000
_cell.angle_alpha   90.00
_cell.angle_beta   90.00
_cell.angle_gamma   90.00
#
_symmetry.space_group_name_H-M   'P 1'
#
loop_
_entity.id
_entity.type
_entity.pdbx_description
1 polymer ?
#
loop_
_entity_poly.entity_id
_entity_poly.type
_entity_poly.pdbx_seq_one_letter_code
_entity_poly.pdbx_strand_id
1 'polypeptide(L)'
;MKKKDKFYEELEEVYDRLPRHSIKVFLGDFNAKIGRETMYRPTIGKESLHEYSNDNGTRLINMAMSKELVISSTYFPRKDIHKHTWVSPNGLTKNQIDHVMISKKHMSCISNVRSYRGADADTDHYLIISHFRIRLSSKWKRSSKTNNSKFNVEILRDQEIAKQYENLVQKEIRKNSGKDSTEDIENQWNRIKQIITDCASVVIGNAPKREGRRWFNDKCRDAIKKRFELRKKLLQNPSEENKVIYENWRKETHKLLRREKRTDMKAKIAEIEENRKNPKKFFENSKQIKEGFKPQVKMLLNEKGELVTDKKEIVELFKKHFETLLNRQEQGSTNEEMTYYTVEPDIGEPKQEEVARIIETLKNNKSPSENKIPAELLKKGGKDLINTLHGIISEVWKRETMPEEWNTAILCPIFKKGDPMLVSNYRGISLLDTGYKVFTSLLLERINPYATEIVGEYQCGFRKGKSTVDHIHTIRQIAEKHYEYNKDLHLVFIDFKQAYDSINRKELWRVLRCLDIPQKYIDLIKMCNSKTNLKVKYQQEMSEKFEVKSGLRQGDALSPVLFNIALEWVVRTANETRKMEVGEIETILAYADDVIILGNSRNEVKQTTIKFLEAGKIMGLEVNQEKTKYMCISRNDRNDLNLKVDPYIFEKVEAFKYLGININSKNNVHEEIKERVASANRCYYSLLKLFRSKLLSRESKVTLYTSYLRPVLTYGCETWATTKGDYAKLCTTERKVLRKIFGPVYNIETRTYERRHNNDLQNLYGRPNILSYSRSKRIEWAGHVWRAEGKIIKRVTEGRIVGKRPVGRPRTRWKDVIVKDLKMIHDNVKMEDANNKARWNEIMVAAMDLHGPLSC
;
A
#
# COMPACT_ATOMS: atom_id res chain seq x y z
N MET A 1 -13.89 17.48 -37.13
CA MET A 1 -13.41 16.20 -37.68
C MET A 1 -12.50 15.46 -36.71
N LYS A 2 -11.22 15.85 -36.56
CA LYS A 2 -10.17 15.06 -35.85
C LYS A 2 -10.55 14.37 -34.52
N LYS A 3 -11.37 14.99 -33.65
CA LYS A 3 -11.78 14.37 -32.36
C LYS A 3 -12.82 13.25 -32.52
N LYS A 4 -13.70 13.32 -33.52
CA LYS A 4 -14.73 12.31 -33.77
C LYS A 4 -14.15 11.09 -34.48
N ASP A 5 -13.29 11.31 -35.48
CA ASP A 5 -12.57 10.23 -36.18
C ASP A 5 -11.78 9.39 -35.18
N LYS A 6 -11.01 10.07 -34.32
CA LYS A 6 -10.25 9.43 -33.24
C LYS A 6 -11.10 8.58 -32.29
N PHE A 7 -12.32 9.00 -31.96
CA PHE A 7 -13.20 8.20 -31.09
C PHE A 7 -13.58 6.87 -31.75
N TYR A 8 -13.94 6.88 -33.03
CA TYR A 8 -14.31 5.65 -33.75
C TYR A 8 -13.10 4.75 -33.99
N GLU A 9 -11.92 5.32 -34.26
CA GLU A 9 -10.65 4.57 -34.31
C GLU A 9 -10.34 3.88 -32.98
N GLU A 10 -10.40 4.62 -31.87
CA GLU A 10 -10.21 4.05 -30.52
C GLU A 10 -11.26 2.96 -30.21
N LEU A 11 -12.50 3.12 -30.68
CA LEU A 11 -13.58 2.16 -30.49
C LEU A 11 -13.37 0.87 -31.30
N GLU A 12 -12.88 0.98 -32.54
CA GLU A 12 -12.48 -0.16 -33.37
C GLU A 12 -11.29 -0.91 -32.77
N GLU A 13 -10.27 -0.19 -32.30
CA GLU A 13 -9.13 -0.82 -31.62
C GLU A 13 -9.58 -1.62 -30.39
N VAL A 14 -10.49 -1.06 -29.58
CA VAL A 14 -11.05 -1.77 -28.43
C VAL A 14 -11.82 -3.01 -28.88
N TYR A 15 -12.61 -2.93 -29.96
CA TYR A 15 -13.30 -4.10 -30.51
C TYR A 15 -12.35 -5.23 -30.87
N ASP A 16 -11.25 -4.87 -31.55
CA ASP A 16 -10.30 -5.83 -32.09
C ASP A 16 -9.49 -6.51 -30.98
N ARG A 17 -9.20 -5.80 -29.87
CA ARG A 17 -8.54 -6.36 -28.68
C ARG A 17 -9.40 -7.34 -27.89
N LEU A 18 -10.73 -7.34 -28.08
CA LEU A 18 -11.61 -8.28 -27.37
C LEU A 18 -11.54 -9.69 -27.99
N PRO A 19 -11.60 -10.76 -27.17
CA PRO A 19 -11.52 -12.13 -27.68
C PRO A 19 -12.56 -12.46 -28.75
N ARG A 20 -12.14 -13.09 -29.86
CA ARG A 20 -13.00 -13.38 -31.03
C ARG A 20 -14.15 -14.36 -30.72
N HIS A 21 -13.96 -15.24 -29.73
CA HIS A 21 -14.94 -16.24 -29.31
C HIS A 21 -16.04 -15.66 -28.40
N SER A 22 -15.84 -14.46 -27.85
CA SER A 22 -16.82 -13.79 -27.00
C SER A 22 -17.95 -13.19 -27.82
N ILE A 23 -19.16 -13.17 -27.26
CA ILE A 23 -20.27 -12.41 -27.83
C ILE A 23 -20.04 -10.92 -27.50
N LYS A 24 -19.62 -10.15 -28.51
CA LYS A 24 -19.33 -8.72 -28.37
C LYS A 24 -20.62 -7.91 -28.55
N VAL A 25 -20.96 -7.09 -27.56
CA VAL A 25 -22.12 -6.19 -27.59
C VAL A 25 -21.67 -4.77 -27.28
N PHE A 26 -22.02 -3.84 -28.14
CA PHE A 26 -21.84 -2.41 -27.90
C PHE A 26 -23.14 -1.80 -27.40
N LEU A 27 -23.01 -0.99 -26.36
CA LEU A 27 -24.12 -0.28 -25.72
C LEU A 27 -23.62 1.12 -25.40
N GLY A 28 -24.37 2.15 -25.79
CA GLY A 28 -24.03 3.51 -25.37
C GLY A 28 -24.75 4.58 -26.16
N ASP A 29 -24.51 5.81 -25.72
CA ASP A 29 -24.86 7.03 -26.44
C ASP A 29 -23.76 7.35 -27.46
N PHE A 30 -24.10 7.23 -28.74
CA PHE A 30 -23.18 7.52 -29.84
C PHE A 30 -23.44 8.89 -30.46
N ASN A 31 -24.44 9.64 -29.98
CA ASN A 31 -24.95 10.85 -30.62
C ASN A 31 -25.21 10.64 -32.13
N ALA A 32 -25.57 9.42 -32.50
CA ALA A 32 -25.72 8.94 -33.87
C ALA A 32 -27.20 8.83 -34.21
N LYS A 33 -27.68 9.61 -35.19
CA LYS A 33 -29.02 9.41 -35.73
C LYS A 33 -28.87 8.47 -36.92
N ILE A 34 -29.52 7.32 -36.86
CA ILE A 34 -29.48 6.32 -37.92
C ILE A 34 -30.78 6.40 -38.70
N GLY A 35 -30.71 6.48 -40.01
CA GLY A 35 -31.87 6.54 -40.89
C GLY A 35 -32.44 5.17 -41.26
N ARG A 36 -33.19 5.12 -42.36
CA ARG A 36 -33.79 3.91 -42.95
C ARG A 36 -33.21 3.57 -44.32
N GLU A 37 -32.05 4.15 -44.66
CA GLU A 37 -31.47 4.08 -46.00
C GLU A 37 -31.18 2.64 -46.42
N THR A 38 -31.65 2.27 -47.61
CA THR A 38 -31.57 0.90 -48.12
C THR A 38 -30.14 0.44 -48.39
N MET A 39 -29.25 1.37 -48.76
CA MET A 39 -27.83 1.11 -49.06
C MET A 39 -27.04 0.56 -47.86
N TYR A 40 -27.49 0.83 -46.64
CA TYR A 40 -26.81 0.37 -45.41
C TYR A 40 -27.38 -0.96 -44.87
N ARG A 41 -28.30 -1.60 -45.60
CA ARG A 41 -28.76 -2.95 -45.26
C ARG A 41 -27.69 -3.98 -45.68
N PRO A 42 -27.36 -4.98 -44.85
CA PRO A 42 -28.09 -5.46 -43.67
C PRO A 42 -27.55 -4.96 -42.31
N THR A 43 -26.83 -3.85 -42.24
CA THR A 43 -26.27 -3.35 -40.96
C THR A 43 -27.33 -2.68 -40.11
N ILE A 44 -28.23 -1.93 -40.75
CA ILE A 44 -29.37 -1.25 -40.11
C ILE A 44 -30.69 -1.91 -40.51
N GLY A 45 -31.68 -1.83 -39.61
CA GLY A 45 -33.02 -2.36 -39.83
C GLY A 45 -33.99 -1.31 -40.39
N LYS A 46 -35.23 -1.72 -40.65
CA LYS A 46 -36.28 -0.85 -41.22
C LYS A 46 -36.97 0.04 -40.17
N GLU A 47 -36.69 -0.18 -38.89
CA GLU A 47 -37.47 0.31 -37.75
C GLU A 47 -36.77 1.45 -37.01
N SER A 48 -36.01 2.29 -37.71
CA SER A 48 -35.43 3.49 -37.11
C SER A 48 -36.46 4.60 -36.90
N LEU A 49 -36.20 5.52 -35.97
CA LEU A 49 -36.97 6.75 -35.78
C LEU A 49 -36.75 7.79 -36.88
N HIS A 50 -35.56 7.82 -37.47
CA HIS A 50 -35.17 8.84 -38.45
C HIS A 50 -35.22 8.28 -39.87
N GLU A 51 -35.50 9.14 -40.86
CA GLU A 51 -35.43 8.76 -42.28
C GLU A 51 -33.98 8.74 -42.80
N TYR A 52 -33.19 9.74 -42.40
CA TYR A 52 -31.79 9.90 -42.82
C TYR A 52 -30.83 9.88 -41.64
N SER A 53 -29.65 9.31 -41.87
CA SER A 53 -28.55 9.27 -40.92
C SER A 53 -27.84 10.63 -40.86
N ASN A 54 -27.42 11.05 -39.67
CA ASN A 54 -26.52 12.20 -39.54
C ASN A 54 -25.06 11.77 -39.70
N ASP A 55 -24.12 12.73 -39.74
CA ASP A 55 -22.66 12.45 -39.85
C ASP A 55 -22.17 11.37 -38.86
N ASN A 56 -22.57 11.46 -37.59
CA ASN A 56 -22.25 10.44 -36.58
C ASN A 56 -22.91 9.08 -36.87
N GLY A 57 -24.15 9.08 -37.37
CA GLY A 57 -24.87 7.90 -37.84
C GLY A 57 -24.12 7.18 -38.94
N THR A 58 -23.72 7.90 -39.99
CA THR A 58 -22.94 7.35 -41.09
C THR A 58 -21.61 6.75 -40.62
N ARG A 59 -20.89 7.45 -39.72
CA ARG A 59 -19.64 6.93 -39.12
C ARG A 59 -19.87 5.65 -38.32
N LEU A 60 -20.92 5.61 -37.49
CA LEU A 60 -21.29 4.44 -36.70
C LEU A 60 -21.69 3.25 -37.59
N ILE A 61 -22.45 3.51 -38.66
CA ILE A 61 -22.85 2.51 -39.65
C ILE A 61 -21.63 1.95 -40.38
N ASN A 62 -20.71 2.81 -40.81
CA ASN A 62 -19.49 2.39 -41.51
C ASN A 62 -18.61 1.49 -40.62
N MET A 63 -18.45 1.86 -39.34
CA MET A 63 -17.75 1.01 -38.37
C MET A 63 -18.50 -0.31 -38.12
N ALA A 64 -19.83 -0.26 -37.98
CA ALA A 64 -20.63 -1.47 -37.83
C ALA A 64 -20.52 -2.39 -39.06
N MET A 65 -20.46 -1.84 -40.27
CA MET A 65 -20.21 -2.58 -41.50
C MET A 65 -18.83 -3.24 -41.51
N SER A 66 -17.78 -2.50 -41.15
CA SER A 66 -16.40 -3.01 -41.14
C SER A 66 -16.21 -4.18 -40.17
N LYS A 67 -17.00 -4.23 -39.09
CA LYS A 67 -16.93 -5.26 -38.03
C LYS A 67 -18.06 -6.29 -38.07
N GLU A 68 -18.85 -6.32 -39.14
CA GLU A 68 -20.04 -7.19 -39.31
C GLU A 68 -21.01 -7.13 -38.12
N LEU A 69 -21.22 -5.92 -37.58
CA LEU A 69 -22.17 -5.65 -36.52
C LEU A 69 -23.54 -5.29 -37.11
N VAL A 70 -24.58 -5.58 -36.34
CA VAL A 70 -25.96 -5.21 -36.63
C VAL A 70 -26.43 -4.25 -35.57
N ILE A 71 -26.98 -3.11 -35.99
CA ILE A 71 -27.53 -2.10 -35.09
C ILE A 71 -28.94 -2.51 -34.68
N SER A 72 -28.99 -3.43 -33.72
CA SER A 72 -30.20 -4.14 -33.26
C SER A 72 -31.32 -3.22 -32.80
N SER A 73 -31.01 -2.00 -32.34
CA SER A 73 -32.03 -1.01 -31.97
C SER A 73 -32.93 -0.55 -33.12
N THR A 74 -32.54 -0.79 -34.39
CA THR A 74 -33.28 -0.38 -35.60
C THR A 74 -34.05 -1.52 -36.26
N TYR A 75 -34.07 -2.72 -35.66
CA TYR A 75 -34.64 -3.93 -36.27
C TYR A 75 -36.04 -4.30 -35.79
N PHE A 76 -36.44 -3.88 -34.60
CA PHE A 76 -37.66 -4.38 -33.97
C PHE A 76 -38.85 -3.44 -34.24
N PRO A 77 -39.97 -3.96 -34.76
CA PRO A 77 -41.15 -3.14 -35.04
C PRO A 77 -41.77 -2.63 -33.75
N ARG A 78 -41.83 -1.31 -33.62
CA ARG A 78 -42.27 -0.60 -32.41
C ARG A 78 -42.94 0.72 -32.76
N LYS A 79 -43.85 1.17 -31.89
CA LYS A 79 -44.31 2.57 -31.91
C LYS A 79 -43.13 3.50 -31.61
N ASP A 80 -43.11 4.70 -32.21
CA ASP A 80 -42.01 5.68 -32.04
C ASP A 80 -41.74 6.06 -30.58
N ILE A 81 -42.77 5.98 -29.74
CA ILE A 81 -42.65 6.16 -28.29
C ILE A 81 -41.71 5.16 -27.60
N HIS A 82 -41.39 4.04 -28.25
CA HIS A 82 -40.47 3.02 -27.74
C HIS A 82 -39.15 2.98 -28.51
N LYS A 83 -38.96 3.87 -29.50
CA LYS A 83 -37.74 4.00 -30.32
C LYS A 83 -36.85 5.15 -29.86
N HIS A 84 -37.42 6.30 -29.53
CA HIS A 84 -36.63 7.45 -29.09
C HIS A 84 -35.99 7.20 -27.72
N THR A 85 -34.72 7.59 -27.58
CA THR A 85 -33.87 7.31 -26.42
C THR A 85 -33.53 8.58 -25.66
N TRP A 86 -33.68 9.74 -26.30
CA TRP A 86 -33.44 11.05 -25.71
C TRP A 86 -34.57 12.03 -26.06
N VAL A 87 -34.86 12.94 -25.14
CA VAL A 87 -35.82 14.04 -25.35
C VAL A 87 -35.19 15.35 -24.92
N SER A 88 -35.34 16.39 -25.74
CA SER A 88 -34.86 17.72 -25.40
C SER A 88 -35.50 18.27 -24.12
N PRO A 89 -34.85 19.21 -23.40
CA PRO A 89 -35.39 19.77 -22.17
C PRO A 89 -36.77 20.43 -22.33
N ASN A 90 -37.08 20.94 -23.52
CA ASN A 90 -38.39 21.52 -23.87
C ASN A 90 -39.42 20.48 -24.37
N GLY A 91 -39.06 19.19 -24.42
CA GLY A 91 -39.97 18.10 -24.79
C GLY A 91 -40.23 17.93 -26.30
N LEU A 92 -39.78 18.88 -27.13
CA LEU A 92 -40.13 18.97 -28.55
C LEU A 92 -39.34 17.98 -29.41
N THR A 93 -38.03 17.93 -29.24
CA THR A 93 -37.14 17.10 -30.06
C THR A 93 -36.94 15.75 -29.40
N LYS A 94 -37.21 14.68 -30.13
CA LYS A 94 -37.02 13.30 -29.68
C LYS A 94 -36.08 12.62 -30.64
N ASN A 95 -35.00 12.03 -30.12
CA ASN A 95 -34.02 11.35 -30.95
C ASN A 95 -33.79 9.92 -30.45
N GLN A 96 -33.53 9.02 -31.39
CA GLN A 96 -32.87 7.75 -31.14
C GLN A 96 -31.37 7.96 -31.39
N ILE A 97 -30.56 7.96 -30.32
CA ILE A 97 -29.10 8.18 -30.36
C ILE A 97 -28.30 7.17 -29.53
N ASP A 98 -28.99 6.46 -28.65
CA ASP A 98 -28.43 5.37 -27.87
C ASP A 98 -28.70 4.05 -28.60
N HIS A 99 -27.64 3.30 -28.89
CA HIS A 99 -27.72 2.13 -29.76
C HIS A 99 -27.20 0.87 -29.08
N VAL A 100 -27.83 -0.24 -29.46
CA VAL A 100 -27.41 -1.60 -29.11
C VAL A 100 -26.94 -2.28 -30.39
N MET A 101 -25.68 -2.67 -30.43
CA MET A 101 -25.09 -3.35 -31.57
C MET A 101 -24.49 -4.68 -31.15
N ILE A 102 -24.60 -5.68 -32.02
CA ILE A 102 -24.08 -7.02 -31.79
C ILE A 102 -23.57 -7.58 -33.11
N SER A 103 -22.58 -8.47 -33.07
CA SER A 103 -22.14 -9.18 -34.27
C SER A 103 -23.31 -9.91 -34.95
N LYS A 104 -23.37 -9.83 -36.28
CA LYS A 104 -24.41 -10.42 -37.13
C LYS A 104 -24.63 -11.90 -36.82
N LYS A 105 -23.55 -12.66 -36.57
CA LYS A 105 -23.61 -14.09 -36.18
C LYS A 105 -24.40 -14.36 -34.89
N HIS A 106 -24.51 -13.37 -34.00
CA HIS A 106 -25.21 -13.47 -32.72
C HIS A 106 -26.47 -12.61 -32.67
N MET A 107 -26.94 -12.06 -33.80
CA MET A 107 -28.13 -11.21 -33.84
C MET A 107 -29.35 -11.86 -33.19
N SER A 108 -29.52 -13.17 -33.36
CA SER A 108 -30.61 -13.96 -32.75
C SER A 108 -30.56 -14.03 -31.21
N CYS A 109 -29.42 -13.71 -30.59
CA CYS A 109 -29.30 -13.60 -29.13
C CYS A 109 -30.07 -12.39 -28.59
N ILE A 110 -30.25 -11.35 -29.41
CA ILE A 110 -31.08 -10.20 -29.07
C ILE A 110 -32.48 -10.43 -29.62
N SER A 111 -33.45 -10.67 -28.73
CA SER A 111 -34.84 -10.87 -29.14
C SER A 111 -35.67 -9.60 -29.10
N ASN A 112 -35.15 -8.52 -28.48
CA ASN A 112 -35.85 -7.26 -28.33
C ASN A 112 -34.86 -6.13 -27.98
N VAL A 113 -35.10 -4.93 -28.49
CA VAL A 113 -34.52 -3.67 -28.00
C VAL A 113 -35.64 -2.63 -27.96
N ARG A 114 -35.77 -1.91 -26.84
CA ARG A 114 -36.73 -0.79 -26.71
C ARG A 114 -36.29 0.23 -25.67
N SER A 115 -36.76 1.46 -25.84
CA SER A 115 -36.76 2.45 -24.77
C SER A 115 -37.81 2.11 -23.72
N TYR A 116 -37.38 1.99 -22.47
CA TYR A 116 -38.21 1.72 -21.31
C TYR A 116 -38.53 3.03 -20.57
N ARG A 117 -39.53 3.74 -21.11
CA ARG A 117 -39.97 5.04 -20.58
C ARG A 117 -40.40 5.00 -19.10
N GLY A 118 -40.89 3.84 -18.66
CA GLY A 118 -41.30 3.62 -17.28
C GLY A 118 -40.17 3.62 -16.26
N ALA A 119 -38.90 3.43 -16.67
CA ALA A 119 -37.77 3.48 -15.73
C ALA A 119 -37.68 4.83 -15.03
N ASP A 120 -37.54 4.77 -13.72
CA ASP A 120 -37.32 5.92 -12.86
C ASP A 120 -35.80 6.16 -12.68
N ALA A 121 -35.18 6.64 -13.76
CA ALA A 121 -33.73 6.90 -13.83
C ALA A 121 -33.37 8.39 -13.69
N ASP A 122 -34.39 9.26 -13.64
CA ASP A 122 -34.26 10.71 -13.47
C ASP A 122 -33.26 11.41 -14.42
N THR A 123 -33.30 11.04 -15.69
CA THR A 123 -32.46 11.54 -16.80
C THR A 123 -33.35 11.96 -17.97
N ASP A 124 -32.79 12.83 -18.83
CA ASP A 124 -33.26 13.21 -20.16
C ASP A 124 -33.13 12.09 -21.22
N HIS A 125 -32.36 11.03 -20.90
CA HIS A 125 -32.37 9.76 -21.64
C HIS A 125 -33.39 8.78 -21.07
N TYR A 126 -33.95 7.92 -21.92
CA TYR A 126 -34.72 6.77 -21.50
C TYR A 126 -33.82 5.55 -21.37
N LEU A 127 -34.03 4.76 -20.31
CA LEU A 127 -33.34 3.49 -20.14
C LEU A 127 -33.65 2.59 -21.33
N ILE A 128 -32.63 2.04 -21.98
CA ILE A 128 -32.82 1.04 -23.02
C ILE A 128 -32.80 -0.34 -22.40
N ILE A 129 -33.80 -1.15 -22.76
CA ILE A 129 -33.86 -2.55 -22.40
C ILE A 129 -33.64 -3.38 -23.67
N SER A 130 -32.61 -4.21 -23.62
CA SER A 130 -32.39 -5.28 -24.59
C SER A 130 -32.63 -6.64 -23.93
N HIS A 131 -33.37 -7.52 -24.58
CA HIS A 131 -33.55 -8.89 -24.12
C HIS A 131 -32.49 -9.76 -24.77
N PHE A 132 -31.54 -10.22 -23.95
CA PHE A 132 -30.42 -11.04 -24.37
C PHE A 132 -30.63 -12.48 -23.90
N ARG A 133 -30.77 -13.41 -24.84
CA ARG A 133 -30.99 -14.84 -24.58
C ARG A 133 -29.74 -15.61 -24.98
N ILE A 134 -29.12 -16.26 -23.99
CA ILE A 134 -28.00 -17.18 -24.19
C ILE A 134 -28.25 -18.48 -23.44
N ARG A 135 -27.76 -19.59 -24.00
CA ARG A 135 -27.75 -20.89 -23.32
C ARG A 135 -26.41 -21.05 -22.62
N LEU A 136 -26.42 -21.11 -21.30
CA LEU A 136 -25.23 -21.32 -20.47
C LEU A 136 -25.16 -22.77 -19.98
N SER A 137 -23.94 -23.28 -19.82
CA SER A 137 -23.70 -24.60 -19.21
C SER A 137 -24.21 -24.66 -17.77
N SER A 138 -24.84 -25.78 -17.40
CA SER A 138 -25.34 -26.06 -16.04
C SER A 138 -24.23 -26.11 -14.97
N LYS A 139 -22.97 -26.36 -15.37
CA LYS A 139 -21.80 -26.40 -14.47
C LYS A 139 -21.54 -25.06 -13.74
N TRP A 140 -21.95 -23.92 -14.32
CA TRP A 140 -21.72 -22.58 -13.77
C TRP A 140 -22.45 -22.31 -12.44
N LYS A 141 -23.64 -22.90 -12.21
CA LYS A 141 -24.43 -22.64 -10.98
C LYS A 141 -23.81 -23.21 -9.70
N ARG A 142 -22.96 -24.25 -9.79
CA ARG A 142 -22.43 -24.98 -8.62
C ARG A 142 -21.19 -24.35 -7.99
N SER A 143 -20.43 -23.50 -8.69
CA SER A 143 -19.13 -22.98 -8.19
C SER A 143 -19.20 -21.78 -7.22
N SER A 144 -20.37 -21.20 -6.97
CA SER A 144 -20.48 -19.88 -6.29
C SER A 144 -20.51 -19.89 -4.74
N LYS A 145 -20.39 -21.05 -4.09
CA LYS A 145 -20.54 -21.17 -2.61
C LYS A 145 -19.33 -21.78 -1.93
N THR A 146 -18.22 -21.06 -1.84
CA THR A 146 -17.17 -21.33 -0.84
C THR A 146 -17.20 -20.24 0.23
N ASN A 147 -17.75 -20.58 1.39
CA ASN A 147 -17.86 -19.69 2.54
C ASN A 147 -16.49 -19.60 3.25
N ASN A 148 -15.74 -18.53 3.00
CA ASN A 148 -14.51 -18.22 3.74
C ASN A 148 -14.84 -17.38 4.99
N SER A 149 -15.23 -18.03 6.08
CA SER A 149 -15.45 -17.38 7.38
C SER A 149 -14.14 -17.26 8.19
N LYS A 150 -14.04 -16.19 9.00
CA LYS A 150 -12.92 -15.94 9.92
C LYS A 150 -13.42 -16.05 11.36
N PHE A 151 -12.61 -16.56 12.27
CA PHE A 151 -12.95 -16.60 13.70
C PHE A 151 -13.07 -15.20 14.32
N ASN A 152 -13.99 -15.04 15.27
CA ASN A 152 -14.19 -13.78 15.98
C ASN A 152 -13.27 -13.63 17.20
N VAL A 153 -11.97 -13.48 16.95
CA VAL A 153 -10.93 -13.38 18.01
C VAL A 153 -11.09 -12.16 18.92
N GLU A 154 -11.91 -11.17 18.58
CA GLU A 154 -12.13 -10.01 19.44
C GLU A 154 -12.81 -10.38 20.77
N ILE A 155 -13.59 -11.46 20.77
CA ILE A 155 -14.30 -11.95 21.95
C ILE A 155 -13.31 -12.47 23.01
N LEU A 156 -12.13 -12.96 22.62
CA LEU A 156 -11.07 -13.42 23.53
C LEU A 156 -10.41 -12.29 24.36
N ARG A 157 -10.87 -11.05 24.22
CA ARG A 157 -10.52 -9.96 25.14
C ARG A 157 -11.26 -10.10 26.47
N ASP A 158 -12.43 -10.72 26.45
CA ASP A 158 -13.13 -11.10 27.66
C ASP A 158 -12.34 -12.19 28.37
N GLN A 159 -12.00 -11.94 29.63
CA GLN A 159 -11.18 -12.86 30.42
C GLN A 159 -11.89 -14.18 30.69
N GLU A 160 -13.22 -14.15 30.85
CA GLU A 160 -14.01 -15.35 31.11
C GLU A 160 -14.02 -16.25 29.87
N ILE A 161 -14.29 -15.68 28.70
CA ILE A 161 -14.32 -16.43 27.43
C ILE A 161 -12.92 -16.93 27.06
N ALA A 162 -11.88 -16.14 27.33
CA ALA A 162 -10.49 -16.58 27.16
C ALA A 162 -10.17 -17.77 28.07
N LYS A 163 -10.65 -17.78 29.32
CA LYS A 163 -10.47 -18.89 30.27
C LYS A 163 -11.24 -20.13 29.84
N GLN A 164 -12.47 -19.97 29.34
CA GLN A 164 -13.27 -21.06 28.78
C GLN A 164 -12.55 -21.73 27.59
N TYR A 165 -12.01 -20.92 26.68
CA TYR A 165 -11.20 -21.41 25.56
C TYR A 165 -9.94 -22.15 26.05
N GLU A 166 -9.18 -21.55 26.97
CA GLU A 166 -7.99 -22.17 27.56
C GLU A 166 -8.29 -23.54 28.17
N ASN A 167 -9.33 -23.63 29.01
CA ASN A 167 -9.71 -24.86 29.69
C ASN A 167 -10.14 -25.96 28.71
N LEU A 168 -10.86 -25.59 27.65
CA LEU A 168 -11.30 -26.54 26.62
C LEU A 168 -10.11 -27.09 25.84
N VAL A 169 -9.17 -26.22 25.43
CA VAL A 169 -7.94 -26.63 24.72
C VAL A 169 -7.10 -27.57 25.59
N GLN A 170 -6.87 -27.21 26.86
CA GLN A 170 -6.12 -28.06 27.79
C GLN A 170 -6.78 -29.43 27.98
N LYS A 171 -8.11 -29.47 28.12
CA LYS A 171 -8.87 -30.73 28.24
C LYS A 171 -8.68 -31.63 27.02
N GLU A 172 -8.79 -31.08 25.81
CA GLU A 172 -8.63 -31.86 24.58
C GLU A 172 -7.18 -32.30 24.33
N ILE A 173 -6.18 -31.50 24.73
CA ILE A 173 -4.78 -31.90 24.68
C ILE A 173 -4.51 -33.07 25.63
N ARG A 174 -4.97 -32.97 26.89
CA ARG A 174 -4.77 -34.04 27.90
C ARG A 174 -5.40 -35.37 27.48
N LYS A 175 -6.59 -35.34 26.88
CA LYS A 175 -7.25 -36.53 26.32
C LYS A 175 -6.42 -37.23 25.23
N ASN A 176 -5.57 -36.49 24.51
CA ASN A 176 -4.77 -37.00 23.39
C ASN A 176 -3.29 -37.22 23.74
N SER A 177 -2.89 -37.07 25.01
CA SER A 177 -1.49 -37.14 25.47
C SER A 177 -0.81 -38.52 25.37
N GLY A 178 -1.58 -39.59 25.14
CA GLY A 178 -1.07 -40.97 25.01
C GLY A 178 -0.71 -41.43 23.59
N LYS A 179 -0.82 -40.57 22.57
CA LYS A 179 -0.56 -40.90 21.15
C LYS A 179 0.80 -40.41 20.62
N ASP A 180 1.60 -39.77 21.46
CA ASP A 180 2.74 -38.92 21.03
C ASP A 180 4.07 -39.65 20.80
N SER A 181 4.27 -40.85 21.36
CA SER A 181 5.61 -41.47 21.34
C SER A 181 6.05 -42.07 20.00
N THR A 182 5.16 -42.17 19.00
CA THR A 182 5.46 -42.76 17.67
C THR A 182 4.88 -41.98 16.48
N GLU A 183 4.16 -40.87 16.70
CA GLU A 183 3.57 -40.06 15.62
C GLU A 183 4.65 -39.18 14.94
N ASP A 184 4.67 -39.16 13.61
CA ASP A 184 5.49 -38.24 12.82
C ASP A 184 5.06 -36.77 13.01
N ILE A 185 5.99 -35.84 12.79
CA ILE A 185 5.85 -34.39 13.00
C ILE A 185 4.59 -33.83 12.31
N GLU A 186 4.26 -34.33 11.12
CA GLU A 186 3.09 -33.94 10.34
C GLU A 186 1.78 -34.28 11.08
N ASN A 187 1.66 -35.49 11.62
CA ASN A 187 0.47 -35.93 12.33
C ASN A 187 0.28 -35.17 13.65
N GLN A 188 1.38 -34.92 14.37
CA GLN A 188 1.36 -34.10 15.59
C GLN A 188 0.85 -32.68 15.32
N TRP A 189 1.35 -32.03 14.26
CA TRP A 189 0.90 -30.69 13.88
C TRP A 189 -0.57 -30.66 13.46
N ASN A 190 -1.00 -31.60 12.63
CA ASN A 190 -2.39 -31.69 12.16
C ASN A 190 -3.38 -31.91 13.32
N ARG A 191 -2.99 -32.71 14.32
CA ARG A 191 -3.78 -32.95 15.53
C ARG A 191 -3.94 -31.67 16.35
N ILE A 192 -2.85 -30.95 16.63
CA ILE A 192 -2.90 -29.68 17.39
C ILE A 192 -3.75 -28.65 16.65
N LYS A 193 -3.55 -28.53 15.34
CA LYS A 193 -4.32 -27.63 14.49
C LYS A 193 -5.81 -27.91 14.61
N GLN A 194 -6.22 -29.18 14.50
CA GLN A 194 -7.61 -29.60 14.61
C GLN A 194 -8.21 -29.23 15.98
N ILE A 195 -7.49 -29.53 17.07
CA ILE A 195 -7.89 -29.17 18.44
C ILE A 195 -8.11 -27.66 18.56
N ILE A 196 -7.16 -26.84 18.08
CA ILE A 196 -7.27 -25.37 18.13
C ILE A 196 -8.50 -24.88 17.36
N THR A 197 -8.71 -25.38 16.13
CA THR A 197 -9.81 -24.92 15.28
C THR A 197 -11.17 -25.35 15.80
N ASP A 198 -11.28 -26.56 16.35
CA ASP A 198 -12.52 -27.09 16.89
C ASP A 198 -12.91 -26.34 18.16
N CYS A 199 -11.97 -26.19 19.10
CA CYS A 199 -12.19 -25.40 20.32
C CYS A 199 -12.57 -23.95 20.00
N ALA A 200 -11.92 -23.34 19.01
CA ALA A 200 -12.25 -21.97 18.59
C ALA A 200 -13.65 -21.90 17.95
N SER A 201 -14.02 -22.89 17.14
CA SER A 201 -15.35 -22.93 16.52
C SER A 201 -16.48 -23.00 17.55
N VAL A 202 -16.26 -23.74 18.64
CA VAL A 202 -17.21 -23.91 19.74
C VAL A 202 -17.32 -22.65 20.60
N VAL A 203 -16.19 -22.05 20.99
CA VAL A 203 -16.18 -20.96 21.98
C VAL A 203 -16.43 -19.59 21.36
N ILE A 204 -15.79 -19.27 20.22
CA ILE A 204 -15.82 -17.91 19.65
C ILE A 204 -16.59 -17.80 18.33
N GLY A 205 -16.79 -18.92 17.63
CA GLY A 205 -17.50 -18.96 16.36
C GLY A 205 -16.91 -18.06 15.27
N ASN A 206 -17.69 -17.87 14.21
CA ASN A 206 -17.29 -17.06 13.05
C ASN A 206 -17.74 -15.60 13.19
N ALA A 207 -16.92 -14.68 12.71
CA ALA A 207 -17.26 -13.26 12.64
C ALA A 207 -18.51 -13.04 11.76
N PRO A 208 -19.44 -12.16 12.19
CA PRO A 208 -20.66 -11.89 11.45
C PRO A 208 -20.35 -11.26 10.08
N LYS A 209 -21.20 -11.54 9.09
CA LYS A 209 -21.11 -10.86 7.78
C LYS A 209 -21.37 -9.37 7.98
N ARG A 210 -20.52 -8.53 7.39
CA ARG A 210 -20.76 -7.08 7.38
C ARG A 210 -22.10 -6.81 6.69
N GLU A 211 -23.01 -6.16 7.41
CA GLU A 211 -24.28 -5.70 6.85
C GLU A 211 -24.04 -4.77 5.66
N GLY A 212 -24.97 -4.79 4.70
CA GLY A 212 -24.96 -3.93 3.53
C GLY A 212 -25.11 -2.43 3.87
N ARG A 213 -25.46 -1.62 2.86
CA ARG A 213 -25.62 -0.16 3.05
C ARG A 213 -26.78 0.13 4.03
N ARG A 214 -26.46 0.41 5.30
CA ARG A 214 -27.43 0.73 6.37
C ARG A 214 -28.39 1.89 6.04
N TRP A 215 -27.96 2.86 5.22
CA TRP A 215 -28.78 4.03 4.90
C TRP A 215 -29.95 3.78 3.94
N PHE A 216 -29.91 2.72 3.12
CA PHE A 216 -30.96 2.43 2.15
C PHE A 216 -32.01 1.49 2.76
N ASN A 217 -32.92 2.08 3.53
CA ASN A 217 -33.98 1.41 4.28
C ASN A 217 -35.31 1.33 3.51
N ASP A 218 -36.33 0.74 4.14
CA ASP A 218 -37.65 0.56 3.51
C ASP A 218 -38.33 1.89 3.16
N LYS A 219 -38.14 2.95 3.98
CA LYS A 219 -38.63 4.30 3.64
C LYS A 219 -38.06 4.80 2.31
N CYS A 220 -36.76 4.57 2.07
CA CYS A 220 -36.15 4.90 0.78
C CYS A 220 -36.75 4.09 -0.36
N ARG A 221 -36.97 2.79 -0.15
CA ARG A 221 -37.59 1.91 -1.16
C ARG A 221 -39.00 2.36 -1.50
N ASP A 222 -39.82 2.67 -0.50
CA ASP A 222 -41.22 3.03 -0.69
C ASP A 222 -41.38 4.41 -1.33
N ALA A 223 -40.53 5.38 -0.97
CA ALA A 223 -40.51 6.67 -1.66
C ALA A 223 -40.13 6.54 -3.14
N ILE A 224 -39.15 5.68 -3.47
CA ILE A 224 -38.79 5.38 -4.86
C ILE A 224 -39.95 4.67 -5.58
N LYS A 225 -40.58 3.67 -4.95
CA LYS A 225 -41.76 2.98 -5.52
C LYS A 225 -42.88 3.96 -5.82
N LYS A 226 -43.22 4.85 -4.87
CA LYS A 226 -44.28 5.85 -5.06
C LYS A 226 -43.93 6.87 -6.15
N ARG A 227 -42.67 7.32 -6.20
CA ARG A 227 -42.17 8.18 -7.29
C ARG A 227 -42.31 7.48 -8.65
N PHE A 228 -41.97 6.19 -8.71
CA PHE A 228 -42.11 5.37 -9.91
C PHE A 228 -43.59 5.20 -10.33
N GLU A 229 -44.50 4.95 -9.39
CA GLU A 229 -45.95 4.86 -9.66
C GLU A 229 -46.51 6.17 -10.22
N LEU A 230 -46.16 7.32 -9.62
CA LEU A 230 -46.58 8.63 -10.09
C LEU A 230 -45.99 8.97 -11.47
N ARG A 231 -44.73 8.59 -11.72
CA ARG A 231 -44.13 8.68 -13.05
C ARG A 231 -44.91 7.87 -14.07
N LYS A 232 -45.33 6.65 -13.72
CA LYS A 232 -46.15 5.79 -14.57
C LYS A 232 -47.51 6.43 -14.87
N LYS A 233 -48.17 7.02 -13.85
CA LYS A 233 -49.44 7.76 -14.03
C LYS A 233 -49.27 8.95 -14.98
N LEU A 234 -48.23 9.76 -14.79
CA LEU A 234 -47.91 10.89 -15.70
C LEU A 234 -47.68 10.42 -17.15
N LEU A 235 -47.00 9.28 -17.34
CA LEU A 235 -46.78 8.72 -18.67
C LEU A 235 -48.06 8.19 -19.33
N GLN A 236 -49.04 7.74 -18.54
CA GLN A 236 -50.34 7.25 -19.02
C GLN A 236 -51.32 8.40 -19.28
N ASN A 237 -51.33 9.42 -18.43
CA ASN A 237 -52.19 10.60 -18.54
C ASN A 237 -51.36 11.89 -18.32
N PRO A 238 -50.82 12.50 -19.39
CA PRO A 238 -49.97 13.69 -19.32
C PRO A 238 -50.77 14.99 -19.05
N SER A 239 -51.34 15.13 -17.87
CA SER A 239 -51.96 16.39 -17.40
C SER A 239 -50.97 17.25 -16.62
N GLU A 240 -51.18 18.57 -16.61
CA GLU A 240 -50.35 19.49 -15.82
C GLU A 240 -50.43 19.15 -14.32
N GLU A 241 -51.58 18.68 -13.85
CA GLU A 241 -51.78 18.18 -12.49
C GLU A 241 -50.85 17.01 -12.15
N ASN A 242 -50.84 15.95 -12.99
CA ASN A 242 -49.98 14.78 -12.79
C ASN A 242 -48.49 15.14 -12.82
N LYS A 243 -48.13 16.14 -13.64
CA LYS A 243 -46.75 16.64 -13.75
C LYS A 243 -46.32 17.34 -12.46
N VAL A 244 -47.15 18.24 -11.94
CA VAL A 244 -46.91 18.92 -10.65
C VAL A 244 -46.80 17.90 -9.51
N ILE A 245 -47.69 16.91 -9.45
CA ILE A 245 -47.66 15.85 -8.42
C ILE A 245 -46.34 15.06 -8.48
N TYR A 246 -45.94 14.62 -9.68
CA TYR A 246 -44.68 13.89 -9.87
C TYR A 246 -43.45 14.74 -9.48
N GLU A 247 -43.39 15.99 -9.91
CA GLU A 247 -42.26 16.88 -9.60
C GLU A 247 -42.11 17.13 -8.10
N ASN A 248 -43.22 17.33 -7.39
CA ASN A 248 -43.22 17.47 -5.93
C ASN A 248 -42.71 16.19 -5.25
N TRP A 249 -43.21 15.02 -5.64
CA TRP A 249 -42.73 13.74 -5.10
C TRP A 249 -41.29 13.42 -5.47
N ARG A 250 -40.82 13.83 -6.66
CA ARG A 250 -39.43 13.72 -7.08
C ARG A 250 -38.51 14.53 -6.16
N LYS A 251 -38.89 15.77 -5.83
CA LYS A 251 -38.16 16.63 -4.88
C LYS A 251 -38.13 16.01 -3.48
N GLU A 252 -39.29 15.56 -2.98
CA GLU A 252 -39.39 14.96 -1.64
C GLU A 252 -38.65 13.63 -1.54
N THR A 253 -38.69 12.77 -2.57
CA THR A 253 -37.91 11.52 -2.62
C THR A 253 -36.41 11.81 -2.56
N HIS A 254 -35.92 12.79 -3.33
CA HIS A 254 -34.51 13.19 -3.25
C HIS A 254 -34.13 13.74 -1.89
N LYS A 255 -35.00 14.54 -1.28
CA LYS A 255 -34.81 15.09 0.06
C LYS A 255 -34.72 13.97 1.10
N LEU A 256 -35.59 12.95 1.01
CA LEU A 256 -35.57 11.77 1.86
C LEU A 256 -34.27 10.97 1.70
N LEU A 257 -33.89 10.62 0.46
CA LEU A 257 -32.65 9.86 0.22
C LEU A 257 -31.40 10.61 0.73
N ARG A 258 -31.34 11.93 0.52
CA ARG A 258 -30.26 12.77 1.07
C ARG A 258 -30.30 12.81 2.59
N ARG A 259 -31.50 12.86 3.21
CA ARG A 259 -31.70 12.82 4.65
C ARG A 259 -31.18 11.50 5.24
N GLU A 260 -31.64 10.35 4.74
CA GLU A 260 -31.24 9.04 5.25
C GLU A 260 -29.73 8.79 5.10
N LYS A 261 -29.15 9.17 3.96
CA LYS A 261 -27.69 9.13 3.75
C LYS A 261 -26.92 10.03 4.72
N ARG A 262 -27.45 11.21 5.06
CA ARG A 262 -26.87 12.09 6.09
C ARG A 262 -27.03 11.50 7.48
N THR A 263 -28.16 10.86 7.80
CA THR A 263 -28.42 10.21 9.08
C THR A 263 -27.45 9.06 9.32
N ASP A 264 -27.25 8.17 8.35
CA ASP A 264 -26.26 7.08 8.44
C ASP A 264 -24.83 7.61 8.61
N MET A 265 -24.46 8.67 7.88
CA MET A 265 -23.15 9.31 8.05
C MET A 265 -23.02 9.91 9.47
N LYS A 266 -24.06 10.55 9.99
CA LYS A 266 -24.08 11.06 11.37
C LYS A 266 -23.93 9.93 12.38
N ALA A 267 -24.66 8.83 12.22
CA ALA A 267 -24.56 7.66 13.09
C ALA A 267 -23.14 7.07 13.10
N LYS A 268 -22.51 6.94 11.93
CA LYS A 268 -21.10 6.49 11.84
C LYS A 268 -20.12 7.44 12.54
N ILE A 269 -20.35 8.74 12.47
CA ILE A 269 -19.49 9.71 13.16
C ILE A 269 -19.75 9.69 14.68
N ALA A 270 -21.00 9.50 15.10
CA ALA A 270 -21.32 9.30 16.52
C ALA A 270 -20.65 8.03 17.06
N GLU A 271 -20.69 6.92 16.32
CA GLU A 271 -19.99 5.68 16.66
C GLU A 271 -18.47 5.88 16.80
N ILE A 272 -17.86 6.74 15.95
CA ILE A 272 -16.45 7.12 16.11
C ILE A 272 -16.23 7.83 17.46
N GLU A 273 -17.08 8.80 17.81
CA GLU A 273 -16.95 9.55 19.07
C GLU A 273 -17.20 8.67 20.31
N GLU A 274 -18.19 7.77 20.28
CA GLU A 274 -18.44 6.78 21.33
C GLU A 274 -17.21 5.91 21.56
N ASN A 275 -16.53 5.53 20.49
CA ASN A 275 -15.30 4.73 20.54
C ASN A 275 -14.03 5.57 20.76
N ARG A 276 -14.10 6.85 21.16
CA ARG A 276 -12.91 7.70 21.37
C ARG A 276 -11.87 7.09 22.32
N LYS A 277 -12.32 6.33 23.33
CA LYS A 277 -11.47 5.65 24.30
C LYS A 277 -10.92 4.31 23.80
N ASN A 278 -11.38 3.83 22.64
CA ASN A 278 -10.91 2.60 21.99
C ASN A 278 -10.18 2.96 20.69
N PRO A 279 -8.85 3.18 20.73
CA PRO A 279 -8.08 3.65 19.58
C PRO A 279 -8.27 2.79 18.32
N LYS A 280 -8.37 1.46 18.48
CA LYS A 280 -8.56 0.53 17.35
C LYS A 280 -9.85 0.85 16.60
N LYS A 281 -11.01 0.82 17.28
CA LYS A 281 -12.31 1.09 16.66
C LYS A 281 -12.40 2.52 16.16
N PHE A 282 -11.88 3.49 16.91
CA PHE A 282 -11.82 4.90 16.52
C PHE A 282 -11.12 5.07 15.16
N PHE A 283 -9.92 4.52 15.00
CA PHE A 283 -9.15 4.66 13.76
C PHE A 283 -9.66 3.77 12.63
N GLU A 284 -10.20 2.58 12.91
CA GLU A 284 -10.82 1.73 11.89
C GLU A 284 -12.05 2.40 11.27
N ASN A 285 -12.96 2.93 12.10
CA ASN A 285 -14.17 3.63 11.64
C ASN A 285 -13.80 4.95 10.93
N SER A 286 -12.83 5.70 11.46
CA SER A 286 -12.30 6.90 10.80
C SER A 286 -11.68 6.60 9.44
N LYS A 287 -10.93 5.49 9.31
CA LYS A 287 -10.31 5.05 8.07
C LYS A 287 -11.34 4.71 7.00
N GLN A 288 -12.46 4.08 7.35
CA GLN A 288 -13.55 3.79 6.40
C GLN A 288 -14.12 5.07 5.78
N ILE A 289 -14.31 6.14 6.58
CA ILE A 289 -14.79 7.43 6.08
C ILE A 289 -13.71 8.13 5.23
N LYS A 290 -12.44 8.05 5.67
CA LYS A 290 -11.28 8.63 4.98
C LYS A 290 -11.06 8.03 3.60
N GLU A 291 -11.11 6.70 3.47
CA GLU A 291 -10.83 5.99 2.22
C GLU A 291 -12.01 5.98 1.25
N GLY A 292 -13.24 6.07 1.75
CA GLY A 292 -14.44 6.05 0.93
C GLY A 292 -14.64 4.71 0.21
N PHE A 293 -15.42 4.74 -0.88
CA PHE A 293 -15.64 3.57 -1.72
C PHE A 293 -14.46 3.39 -2.68
N LYS A 294 -13.82 2.22 -2.62
CA LYS A 294 -12.80 1.80 -3.59
C LYS A 294 -13.43 0.75 -4.51
N PRO A 295 -13.53 1.00 -5.83
CA PRO A 295 -14.01 -0.01 -6.76
C PRO A 295 -13.03 -1.20 -6.75
N GLN A 296 -13.57 -2.42 -6.78
CA GLN A 296 -12.76 -3.62 -6.98
C GLN A 296 -12.52 -3.80 -8.48
N VAL A 297 -11.25 -3.99 -8.84
CA VAL A 297 -10.83 -4.27 -10.21
C VAL A 297 -11.15 -5.73 -10.51
N LYS A 298 -12.11 -5.97 -11.39
CA LYS A 298 -12.60 -7.32 -11.75
C LYS A 298 -12.03 -7.84 -13.08
N MET A 299 -11.15 -7.08 -13.71
CA MET A 299 -10.64 -7.37 -15.05
C MET A 299 -9.15 -7.06 -15.08
N LEU A 300 -8.37 -7.89 -15.75
CA LEU A 300 -6.94 -7.70 -15.97
C LEU A 300 -6.62 -7.83 -17.47
N LEU A 301 -5.46 -7.32 -17.88
CA LEU A 301 -4.93 -7.52 -19.23
C LEU A 301 -3.96 -8.71 -19.22
N ASN A 302 -4.07 -9.59 -20.20
CA ASN A 302 -3.07 -10.62 -20.46
C ASN A 302 -1.84 -10.03 -21.21
N GLU A 303 -0.84 -10.86 -21.47
CA GLU A 303 0.40 -10.46 -22.18
C GLU A 303 0.13 -9.95 -23.62
N LYS A 304 -0.98 -10.35 -24.24
CA LYS A 304 -1.40 -9.92 -25.57
C LYS A 304 -2.24 -8.64 -25.55
N GLY A 305 -2.47 -8.05 -24.37
CA GLY A 305 -3.32 -6.87 -24.21
C GLY A 305 -4.82 -7.17 -24.28
N GLU A 306 -5.24 -8.44 -24.18
CA GLU A 306 -6.65 -8.85 -24.17
C GLU A 306 -7.19 -8.84 -22.74
N LEU A 307 -8.46 -8.47 -22.58
CA LEU A 307 -9.13 -8.39 -21.27
C LEU A 307 -9.56 -9.77 -20.78
N VAL A 308 -9.11 -10.12 -19.58
CA VAL A 308 -9.49 -11.33 -18.84
C VAL A 308 -10.45 -10.97 -17.72
N THR A 309 -11.58 -11.70 -17.66
CA THR A 309 -12.70 -11.44 -16.76
C THR A 309 -13.07 -12.63 -15.89
N ASP A 310 -12.72 -13.86 -16.33
CA ASP A 310 -12.95 -15.05 -15.53
C ASP A 310 -12.03 -15.06 -14.30
N LYS A 311 -12.59 -15.38 -13.14
CA LYS A 311 -11.83 -15.29 -11.88
C LYS A 311 -10.72 -16.32 -11.78
N LYS A 312 -10.91 -17.52 -12.34
CA LYS A 312 -9.88 -18.57 -12.33
C LYS A 312 -8.76 -18.18 -13.27
N GLU A 313 -9.08 -17.68 -14.47
CA GLU A 313 -8.08 -17.17 -15.40
C GLU A 313 -7.30 -15.99 -14.82
N ILE A 314 -7.97 -15.06 -14.11
CA ILE A 314 -7.31 -13.95 -13.40
C ILE A 314 -6.30 -14.47 -12.36
N VAL A 315 -6.70 -15.48 -11.58
CA VAL A 315 -5.81 -16.08 -10.58
C VAL A 315 -4.64 -16.79 -11.25
N GLU A 316 -4.88 -17.47 -12.39
CA GLU A 316 -3.82 -18.12 -13.16
C GLU A 316 -2.87 -17.12 -13.81
N LEU A 317 -3.35 -15.97 -14.27
CA LEU A 317 -2.51 -14.86 -14.74
C LEU A 317 -1.58 -14.36 -13.63
N PHE A 318 -2.09 -14.21 -12.41
CA PHE A 318 -1.24 -13.86 -11.28
C PHE A 318 -0.27 -14.99 -10.93
N LYS A 319 -0.70 -16.26 -10.95
CA LYS A 319 0.19 -17.41 -10.74
C LYS A 319 1.32 -17.39 -11.76
N LYS A 320 1.03 -17.36 -13.06
CA LYS A 320 2.05 -17.30 -14.13
C LYS A 320 2.99 -16.11 -13.95
N HIS A 321 2.43 -14.94 -13.62
CA HIS A 321 3.24 -13.75 -13.34
C HIS A 321 4.22 -14.00 -12.20
N PHE A 322 3.73 -14.40 -11.01
CA PHE A 322 4.58 -14.61 -9.83
C PHE A 322 5.51 -15.82 -9.97
N GLU A 323 5.08 -16.89 -10.65
CA GLU A 323 5.92 -18.05 -10.93
C GLU A 323 7.13 -17.66 -11.79
N THR A 324 6.90 -16.88 -12.86
CA THR A 324 7.99 -16.32 -13.69
C THR A 324 8.85 -15.35 -12.89
N LEU A 325 8.21 -14.55 -12.03
CA LEU A 325 8.87 -13.53 -11.21
C LEU A 325 9.86 -14.11 -10.21
N LEU A 326 9.43 -15.18 -9.54
CA LEU A 326 10.08 -15.77 -8.37
C LEU A 326 10.99 -16.96 -8.73
N ASN A 327 10.95 -17.46 -9.97
CA ASN A 327 11.77 -18.57 -10.48
C ASN A 327 12.60 -18.14 -11.71
N ARG A 328 13.55 -17.23 -11.52
CA ARG A 328 14.47 -16.87 -12.62
C ARG A 328 15.49 -17.98 -12.86
N GLN A 329 15.93 -18.15 -14.11
CA GLN A 329 16.93 -19.15 -14.46
C GLN A 329 18.27 -18.88 -13.75
N GLU A 330 18.80 -19.89 -13.07
CA GLU A 330 20.13 -19.85 -12.45
C GLU A 330 21.18 -19.69 -13.57
N GLN A 331 22.00 -18.64 -13.53
CA GLN A 331 23.24 -18.64 -14.31
C GLN A 331 24.22 -19.57 -13.57
N GLY A 332 24.66 -20.63 -14.26
CA GLY A 332 25.42 -21.71 -13.65
C GLY A 332 26.63 -21.22 -12.87
N SER A 333 26.76 -21.63 -11.61
CA SER A 333 28.01 -21.54 -10.86
C SER A 333 28.80 -22.83 -11.04
N THR A 334 30.10 -22.69 -11.19
CA THR A 334 31.06 -23.80 -11.25
C THR A 334 31.12 -24.51 -9.89
N ASN A 335 30.95 -25.82 -9.94
CA ASN A 335 30.99 -26.73 -8.80
C ASN A 335 32.42 -26.92 -8.29
N GLU A 336 32.69 -26.50 -7.05
CA GLU A 336 33.60 -27.18 -6.12
C GLU A 336 33.06 -27.01 -4.69
N GLU A 337 32.51 -28.08 -4.10
CA GLU A 337 32.19 -28.12 -2.67
C GLU A 337 33.49 -28.26 -1.88
N MET A 338 34.04 -27.15 -1.38
CA MET A 338 35.08 -27.22 -0.34
C MET A 338 34.43 -27.41 1.02
N THR A 339 34.65 -28.57 1.64
CA THR A 339 34.28 -28.87 3.02
C THR A 339 35.34 -28.29 3.96
N TYR A 340 34.98 -27.30 4.78
CA TYR A 340 35.83 -26.77 5.84
C TYR A 340 35.41 -27.40 7.17
N TYR A 341 36.33 -28.03 7.90
CA TYR A 341 36.09 -28.56 9.23
C TYR A 341 36.51 -27.50 10.27
N THR A 342 35.54 -26.81 10.87
CA THR A 342 35.77 -25.96 12.06
C THR A 342 35.22 -26.66 13.30
N VAL A 343 35.76 -26.32 14.48
CA VAL A 343 35.20 -26.80 15.76
C VAL A 343 33.84 -26.14 15.95
N GLU A 344 32.76 -26.89 15.71
CA GLU A 344 31.42 -26.35 15.81
C GLU A 344 30.99 -26.15 17.28
N PRO A 345 30.36 -25.01 17.62
CA PRO A 345 29.77 -24.84 18.93
C PRO A 345 28.59 -25.78 19.11
N ASP A 346 28.48 -26.42 20.28
CA ASP A 346 27.30 -27.20 20.64
C ASP A 346 26.08 -26.29 20.81
N ILE A 347 25.14 -26.37 19.87
CA ILE A 347 23.91 -25.58 19.88
C ILE A 347 22.77 -26.44 20.42
N GLY A 348 22.50 -26.26 21.71
CA GLY A 348 21.39 -26.92 22.40
C GLY A 348 20.02 -26.58 21.83
N GLU A 349 19.04 -27.44 22.12
CA GLU A 349 17.66 -27.29 21.67
C GLU A 349 16.96 -26.02 22.19
N PRO A 350 15.88 -25.59 21.52
CA PRO A 350 14.98 -24.56 22.04
C PRO A 350 14.40 -24.94 23.41
N LYS A 351 14.42 -24.01 24.36
CA LYS A 351 13.74 -24.18 25.65
C LYS A 351 12.26 -23.82 25.54
N GLN A 352 11.43 -24.41 26.40
CA GLN A 352 10.01 -24.12 26.46
C GLN A 352 9.73 -22.62 26.73
N GLU A 353 10.55 -21.97 27.57
CA GLU A 353 10.40 -20.55 27.86
C GLU A 353 10.71 -19.67 26.63
N GLU A 354 11.62 -20.09 25.74
CA GLU A 354 11.87 -19.39 24.48
C GLU A 354 10.61 -19.41 23.59
N VAL A 355 9.99 -20.58 23.43
CA VAL A 355 8.76 -20.75 22.64
C VAL A 355 7.61 -19.92 23.21
N ALA A 356 7.43 -19.95 24.53
CA ALA A 356 6.41 -19.15 25.22
C ALA A 356 6.60 -17.64 24.95
N ARG A 357 7.83 -17.12 25.12
CA ARG A 357 8.14 -15.71 24.84
C ARG A 357 7.86 -15.34 23.39
N ILE A 358 8.27 -16.18 22.43
CA ILE A 358 8.00 -15.93 21.01
C ILE A 358 6.49 -15.83 20.74
N ILE A 359 5.69 -16.77 21.25
CA ILE A 359 4.23 -16.76 21.08
C ILE A 359 3.64 -15.45 21.59
N GLU A 360 4.09 -14.94 22.74
CA GLU A 360 3.63 -13.66 23.29
C GLU A 360 3.98 -12.45 22.41
N THR A 361 5.14 -12.47 21.74
CA THR A 361 5.59 -11.38 20.85
C THR A 361 4.86 -11.35 19.49
N LEU A 362 4.17 -12.44 19.10
CA LEU A 362 3.44 -12.48 17.83
C LEU A 362 2.43 -11.34 17.70
N LYS A 363 2.30 -10.75 16.50
CA LYS A 363 1.38 -9.61 16.31
C LYS A 363 -0.07 -10.08 16.24
N ASN A 364 -0.92 -9.51 17.09
CA ASN A 364 -2.37 -9.73 17.07
C ASN A 364 -3.03 -9.13 15.81
N ASN A 365 -4.22 -9.61 15.46
CA ASN A 365 -5.09 -9.16 14.38
C ASN A 365 -4.46 -9.27 12.99
N LYS A 366 -3.53 -10.22 12.81
CA LYS A 366 -2.95 -10.55 11.51
C LYS A 366 -3.79 -11.62 10.81
N SER A 367 -3.83 -11.54 9.49
CA SER A 367 -4.52 -12.55 8.68
C SER A 367 -3.79 -13.90 8.85
N PRO A 368 -4.52 -14.99 9.17
CA PRO A 368 -3.94 -16.33 9.23
C PRO A 368 -3.66 -16.88 7.83
N SER A 369 -2.89 -17.98 7.77
CA SER A 369 -2.66 -18.76 6.55
C SER A 369 -3.92 -19.58 6.17
N GLU A 370 -3.75 -20.61 5.33
CA GLU A 370 -4.82 -21.56 4.94
C GLU A 370 -5.46 -22.23 6.17
N ASN A 371 -4.70 -22.44 7.25
CA ASN A 371 -5.13 -23.14 8.45
C ASN A 371 -6.12 -22.35 9.33
N LYS A 372 -6.35 -21.05 9.04
CA LYS A 372 -7.24 -20.16 9.79
C LYS A 372 -6.90 -19.99 11.28
N ILE A 373 -5.67 -20.28 11.72
CA ILE A 373 -5.20 -20.08 13.10
C ILE A 373 -4.52 -18.71 13.24
N PRO A 374 -5.18 -17.70 13.84
CA PRO A 374 -4.53 -16.44 14.19
C PRO A 374 -3.68 -16.58 15.47
N ALA A 375 -2.73 -15.66 15.66
CA ALA A 375 -1.79 -15.67 16.79
C ALA A 375 -2.49 -15.65 18.16
N GLU A 376 -3.65 -15.00 18.26
CA GLU A 376 -4.44 -14.93 19.49
C GLU A 376 -4.86 -16.29 20.03
N LEU A 377 -5.13 -17.27 19.16
CA LEU A 377 -5.48 -18.62 19.60
C LEU A 377 -4.30 -19.30 20.29
N LEU A 378 -3.08 -19.14 19.77
CA LEU A 378 -1.88 -19.67 20.42
C LEU A 378 -1.62 -18.98 21.76
N LYS A 379 -1.76 -17.65 21.82
CA LYS A 379 -1.56 -16.88 23.05
C LYS A 379 -2.54 -17.21 24.17
N LYS A 380 -3.75 -17.66 23.82
CA LYS A 380 -4.83 -17.96 24.77
C LYS A 380 -5.08 -19.45 24.98
N GLY A 381 -4.31 -20.32 24.32
CA GLY A 381 -4.48 -21.78 24.42
C GLY A 381 -3.87 -22.41 25.69
N GLY A 382 -3.17 -21.64 26.52
CA GLY A 382 -2.65 -22.10 27.81
C GLY A 382 -1.32 -22.85 27.74
N LYS A 383 -0.84 -23.30 28.92
CA LYS A 383 0.49 -23.92 29.07
C LYS A 383 0.61 -25.26 28.34
N ASP A 384 -0.41 -26.11 28.42
CA ASP A 384 -0.36 -27.44 27.78
C ASP A 384 -0.17 -27.32 26.26
N LEU A 385 -0.82 -26.34 25.62
CA LEU A 385 -0.61 -26.06 24.19
C LEU A 385 0.83 -25.61 23.88
N ILE A 386 1.40 -24.75 24.72
CA ILE A 386 2.79 -24.28 24.55
C ILE A 386 3.76 -25.47 24.68
N ASN A 387 3.51 -26.39 25.62
CA ASN A 387 4.33 -27.58 25.82
C ASN A 387 4.30 -28.49 24.60
N THR A 388 3.11 -28.76 24.05
CA THR A 388 3.01 -29.61 22.85
C THR A 388 3.65 -28.94 21.63
N LEU A 389 3.50 -27.61 21.48
CA LEU A 389 4.18 -26.86 20.41
C LEU A 389 5.71 -26.87 20.56
N HIS A 390 6.21 -26.78 21.80
CA HIS A 390 7.63 -26.91 22.09
C HIS A 390 8.16 -28.31 21.73
N GLY A 391 7.40 -29.37 22.00
CA GLY A 391 7.72 -30.74 21.56
C GLY A 391 7.89 -30.84 20.04
N ILE A 392 6.93 -30.31 19.27
CA ILE A 392 7.04 -30.27 17.79
C ILE A 392 8.27 -29.47 17.35
N ILE A 393 8.49 -28.28 17.91
CA ILE A 393 9.64 -27.44 17.55
C ILE A 393 10.97 -28.14 17.87
N SER A 394 11.04 -28.89 18.96
CA SER A 394 12.23 -29.65 19.36
C SER A 394 12.48 -30.81 18.39
N GLU A 395 11.44 -31.53 17.95
CA GLU A 395 11.59 -32.56 16.93
C GLU A 395 12.00 -31.98 15.56
N VAL A 396 11.42 -30.84 15.16
CA VAL A 396 11.84 -30.09 13.96
C VAL A 396 13.30 -29.67 14.07
N TRP A 397 13.74 -29.24 15.26
CA TRP A 397 15.14 -28.86 15.52
C TRP A 397 16.08 -30.06 15.38
N LYS A 398 15.73 -31.23 15.94
CA LYS A 398 16.56 -32.44 15.91
C LYS A 398 16.64 -33.04 14.52
N ARG A 399 15.48 -33.26 13.89
CA ARG A 399 15.35 -34.00 12.63
C ARG A 399 15.61 -33.15 11.39
N GLU A 400 15.59 -31.82 11.54
CA GLU A 400 15.74 -30.87 10.43
C GLU A 400 14.69 -31.08 9.33
N THR A 401 13.50 -31.50 9.77
CA THR A 401 12.30 -31.66 8.94
C THR A 401 11.13 -30.93 9.57
N MET A 402 10.22 -30.40 8.75
CA MET A 402 9.04 -29.66 9.21
C MET A 402 7.78 -30.12 8.50
N PRO A 403 6.59 -29.84 9.06
CA PRO A 403 5.32 -30.16 8.42
C PRO A 403 5.22 -29.62 6.98
N GLU A 404 4.59 -30.37 6.08
CA GLU A 404 4.38 -29.96 4.67
C GLU A 404 3.59 -28.65 4.56
N GLU A 405 2.65 -28.43 5.48
CA GLU A 405 1.88 -27.18 5.52
C GLU A 405 2.78 -25.96 5.77
N TRP A 406 3.86 -26.11 6.53
CA TRP A 406 4.81 -25.02 6.79
C TRP A 406 5.63 -24.66 5.55
N ASN A 407 5.67 -25.55 4.55
CA ASN A 407 6.26 -25.28 3.25
C ASN A 407 5.35 -24.50 2.31
N THR A 408 4.06 -24.38 2.62
CA THR A 408 3.08 -23.73 1.74
C THR A 408 2.68 -22.35 2.25
N ALA A 409 2.81 -21.32 1.41
CA ALA A 409 2.35 -19.97 1.73
C ALA A 409 1.27 -19.47 0.75
N ILE A 410 0.33 -18.67 1.27
CA ILE A 410 -0.70 -18.04 0.43
C ILE A 410 -0.21 -16.66 -0.02
N LEU A 411 0.08 -16.50 -1.30
CA LEU A 411 0.45 -15.22 -1.91
C LEU A 411 -0.81 -14.40 -2.21
N CYS A 412 -0.93 -13.23 -1.59
CA CYS A 412 -2.02 -12.28 -1.83
C CYS A 412 -1.52 -11.08 -2.67
N PRO A 413 -1.98 -10.89 -3.91
CA PRO A 413 -1.62 -9.73 -4.72
C PRO A 413 -2.23 -8.44 -4.15
N ILE A 414 -1.38 -7.44 -3.89
CA ILE A 414 -1.78 -6.11 -3.42
C ILE A 414 -1.39 -5.06 -4.45
N PHE A 415 -2.37 -4.30 -4.93
CA PHE A 415 -2.14 -3.21 -5.87
C PHE A 415 -1.21 -2.14 -5.28
N LYS A 416 -0.14 -1.80 -6.01
CA LYS A 416 0.88 -0.83 -5.58
C LYS A 416 0.60 0.57 -6.13
N LYS A 417 0.68 0.75 -7.45
CA LYS A 417 0.47 2.02 -8.19
C LYS A 417 0.38 1.75 -9.70
N GLY A 418 -0.06 2.73 -10.48
CA GLY A 418 -0.15 2.62 -11.94
C GLY A 418 -1.53 2.15 -12.42
N ASP A 419 -1.58 1.49 -13.57
CA ASP A 419 -2.81 0.88 -14.08
C ASP A 419 -3.16 -0.38 -13.26
N PRO A 420 -4.33 -0.42 -12.58
CA PRO A 420 -4.76 -1.60 -11.84
C PRO A 420 -5.09 -2.83 -12.69
N MET A 421 -5.18 -2.70 -14.02
CA MET A 421 -5.42 -3.85 -14.92
C MET A 421 -4.15 -4.66 -15.23
N LEU A 422 -2.97 -4.12 -14.96
CA LEU A 422 -1.69 -4.77 -15.22
C LEU A 422 -1.21 -5.57 -14.00
N VAL A 423 -0.91 -6.86 -14.18
CA VAL A 423 -0.42 -7.75 -13.10
C VAL A 423 0.90 -7.27 -12.48
N SER A 424 1.77 -6.65 -13.28
CA SER A 424 3.07 -6.11 -12.84
C SER A 424 2.97 -4.97 -11.81
N ASN A 425 1.80 -4.32 -11.71
CA ASN A 425 1.53 -3.26 -10.74
C ASN A 425 1.07 -3.80 -9.37
N TYR A 426 1.02 -5.12 -9.20
CA TYR A 426 0.70 -5.78 -7.94
C TYR A 426 1.96 -6.32 -7.26
N ARG A 427 1.99 -6.24 -5.93
CA ARG A 427 3.00 -6.88 -5.09
C ARG A 427 2.39 -8.11 -4.43
N GLY A 428 3.03 -9.26 -4.56
CA GLY A 428 2.66 -10.44 -3.78
C GLY A 428 3.04 -10.25 -2.32
N ILE A 429 2.17 -10.60 -1.38
CA ILE A 429 2.52 -10.74 0.03
C ILE A 429 2.10 -12.12 0.49
N SER A 430 3.04 -12.91 0.99
CA SER A 430 2.76 -14.26 1.44
C SER A 430 2.24 -14.29 2.88
N LEU A 431 1.17 -15.05 3.09
CA LEU A 431 0.64 -15.40 4.41
C LEU A 431 1.20 -16.76 4.79
N LEU A 432 2.19 -16.72 5.70
CA LEU A 432 2.83 -17.90 6.26
C LEU A 432 2.05 -18.48 7.44
N ASP A 433 2.25 -19.77 7.67
CA ASP A 433 1.67 -20.50 8.78
C ASP A 433 2.08 -19.90 10.15
N THR A 434 1.17 -19.96 11.13
CA THR A 434 1.42 -19.40 12.45
C THR A 434 2.39 -20.27 13.26
N GLY A 435 2.37 -21.60 13.12
CA GLY A 435 3.37 -22.50 13.72
C GLY A 435 4.76 -22.27 13.13
N TYR A 436 4.84 -22.20 11.79
CA TYR A 436 6.09 -21.83 11.10
C TYR A 436 6.67 -20.50 11.60
N LYS A 437 5.84 -19.47 11.80
CA LYS A 437 6.30 -18.17 12.33
C LYS A 437 6.87 -18.26 13.74
N VAL A 438 6.34 -19.15 14.59
CA VAL A 438 6.92 -19.37 15.93
C VAL A 438 8.33 -19.93 15.76
N PHE A 439 8.49 -20.96 14.93
CA PHE A 439 9.79 -21.56 14.65
C PHE A 439 10.79 -20.55 14.03
N THR A 440 10.42 -19.82 12.97
CA THR A 440 11.36 -18.89 12.33
C THR A 440 11.68 -17.65 13.17
N SER A 441 10.76 -17.23 14.04
CA SER A 441 11.05 -16.15 14.99
C SER A 441 12.05 -16.60 16.06
N LEU A 442 11.98 -17.86 16.50
CA LEU A 442 12.95 -18.45 17.41
C LEU A 442 14.34 -18.56 16.76
N LEU A 443 14.39 -19.05 15.52
CA LEU A 443 15.63 -19.14 14.75
C LEU A 443 16.25 -17.75 14.51
N LEU A 444 15.42 -16.74 14.23
CA LEU A 444 15.84 -15.35 14.10
C LEU A 444 16.45 -14.80 15.40
N GLU A 445 15.85 -15.07 16.56
CA GLU A 445 16.39 -14.63 17.86
C GLU A 445 17.81 -15.18 18.08
N ARG A 446 18.05 -16.44 17.68
CA ARG A 446 19.36 -17.10 17.80
C ARG A 446 20.40 -16.65 16.76
N ILE A 447 19.98 -16.25 15.56
CA ILE A 447 20.88 -15.75 14.50
C ILE A 447 21.24 -14.27 14.67
N ASN A 448 20.37 -13.47 15.31
CA ASN A 448 20.57 -12.03 15.45
C ASN A 448 21.92 -11.60 16.07
N PRO A 449 22.49 -12.30 17.08
CA PRO A 449 23.82 -11.99 17.60
C PRO A 449 24.89 -12.02 16.50
N TYR A 450 24.98 -13.12 15.74
CA TYR A 450 25.89 -13.27 14.60
C TYR A 450 25.66 -12.19 13.55
N ALA A 451 24.40 -11.98 13.13
CA ALA A 451 24.07 -10.97 12.13
C ALA A 451 24.42 -9.55 12.58
N THR A 452 24.36 -9.25 13.88
CA THR A 452 24.70 -7.93 14.42
C THR A 452 26.19 -7.66 14.37
N GLU A 453 27.01 -8.69 14.59
CA GLU A 453 28.48 -8.65 14.53
C GLU A 453 28.99 -8.61 13.08
N ILE A 454 28.40 -9.43 12.20
CA ILE A 454 28.82 -9.59 10.81
C ILE A 454 28.47 -8.35 9.96
N VAL A 455 27.26 -7.81 10.12
CA VAL A 455 26.76 -6.75 9.23
C VAL A 455 27.33 -5.38 9.62
N GLY A 456 28.06 -4.78 8.67
CA GLY A 456 28.75 -3.50 8.83
C GLY A 456 27.82 -2.31 9.11
N GLU A 457 28.39 -1.20 9.58
CA GLU A 457 27.62 0.00 9.95
C GLU A 457 26.96 0.71 8.76
N TYR A 458 27.37 0.42 7.52
CA TYR A 458 26.74 0.99 6.31
C TYR A 458 25.27 0.61 6.15
N GLN A 459 24.86 -0.56 6.66
CA GLN A 459 23.48 -1.05 6.55
C GLN A 459 22.66 -0.59 7.75
N CYS A 460 21.58 0.13 7.50
CA CYS A 460 20.62 0.60 8.51
C CYS A 460 19.26 -0.12 8.46
N GLY A 461 18.92 -0.76 7.34
CA GLY A 461 17.63 -1.43 7.15
C GLY A 461 17.50 -2.69 7.98
N PHE A 462 16.33 -2.88 8.60
CA PHE A 462 15.98 -4.06 9.42
C PHE A 462 16.93 -4.35 10.60
N ARG A 463 17.70 -3.35 11.05
CA ARG A 463 18.57 -3.48 12.22
C ARG A 463 17.98 -2.80 13.46
N LYS A 464 18.25 -3.40 14.62
CA LYS A 464 17.81 -2.86 15.91
C LYS A 464 18.54 -1.54 16.19
N GLY A 465 17.79 -0.51 16.59
CA GLY A 465 18.36 0.79 16.95
C GLY A 465 18.85 1.64 15.77
N LYS A 466 18.49 1.28 14.54
CA LYS A 466 18.72 2.05 13.31
C LYS A 466 17.36 2.46 12.72
N SER A 467 17.29 3.65 12.14
CA SER A 467 16.08 4.20 11.53
C SER A 467 16.37 4.79 10.15
N THR A 468 15.32 5.13 9.40
CA THR A 468 15.48 5.88 8.14
C THR A 468 16.10 7.25 8.37
N VAL A 469 15.89 7.84 9.55
CA VAL A 469 16.41 9.16 9.93
C VAL A 469 17.94 9.13 10.05
N ASP A 470 18.52 8.05 10.59
CA ASP A 470 19.99 7.85 10.66
C ASP A 470 20.64 8.01 9.29
N HIS A 471 20.08 7.32 8.30
CA HIS A 471 20.63 7.28 6.96
C HIS A 471 20.39 8.60 6.22
N ILE A 472 19.19 9.17 6.30
CA ILE A 472 18.88 10.49 5.74
C ILE A 472 19.79 11.58 6.34
N HIS A 473 20.00 11.56 7.65
CA HIS A 473 20.89 12.49 8.35
C HIS A 473 22.30 12.37 7.81
N THR A 474 22.83 11.15 7.71
CA THR A 474 24.17 10.85 7.19
C THR A 474 24.38 11.47 5.81
N ILE A 475 23.48 11.18 4.86
CA ILE A 475 23.58 11.71 3.49
C ILE A 475 23.52 13.25 3.48
N ARG A 476 22.59 13.84 4.26
CA ARG A 476 22.46 15.30 4.33
C ARG A 476 23.70 15.97 4.92
N GLN A 477 24.34 15.38 5.92
CA GLN A 477 25.57 15.92 6.51
C GLN A 477 26.75 15.85 5.53
N ILE A 478 26.89 14.74 4.80
CA ILE A 478 27.93 14.59 3.77
C ILE A 478 27.70 15.63 2.67
N ALA A 479 26.48 15.72 2.14
CA ALA A 479 26.11 16.69 1.11
C ALA A 479 26.28 18.15 1.57
N GLU A 480 25.93 18.46 2.83
CA GLU A 480 26.08 19.81 3.40
C GLU A 480 27.56 20.21 3.44
N LYS A 481 28.45 19.30 3.84
CA LYS A 481 29.89 19.55 3.94
C LYS A 481 30.55 19.69 2.57
N HIS A 482 30.24 18.81 1.62
CA HIS A 482 30.77 18.92 0.26
C HIS A 482 30.37 20.27 -0.36
N TYR A 483 29.09 20.64 -0.22
CA TYR A 483 28.61 21.94 -0.66
C TYR A 483 29.29 23.09 0.09
N GLU A 484 29.48 23.00 1.41
CA GLU A 484 30.12 24.04 2.23
C GLU A 484 31.56 24.33 1.79
N TYR A 485 32.33 23.30 1.47
CA TYR A 485 33.75 23.38 1.09
C TYR A 485 33.99 23.42 -0.43
N ASN A 486 32.93 23.60 -1.24
CA ASN A 486 33.02 23.65 -2.70
C ASN A 486 33.70 22.41 -3.32
N LYS A 487 33.39 21.23 -2.76
CA LYS A 487 33.77 19.94 -3.35
C LYS A 487 32.53 19.29 -3.96
N ASP A 488 32.74 18.59 -5.07
CA ASP A 488 31.67 17.83 -5.70
C ASP A 488 31.40 16.55 -4.90
N LEU A 489 30.13 16.17 -4.82
CA LEU A 489 29.71 14.88 -4.29
C LEU A 489 28.88 14.15 -5.34
N HIS A 490 29.31 12.95 -5.66
CA HIS A 490 28.65 12.07 -6.62
C HIS A 490 27.90 10.97 -5.87
N LEU A 491 26.66 10.73 -6.27
CA LEU A 491 25.73 9.79 -5.65
C LEU A 491 25.13 8.89 -6.73
N VAL A 492 25.14 7.57 -6.52
CA VAL A 492 24.38 6.61 -7.33
C VAL A 492 23.37 5.91 -6.42
N PHE A 493 22.09 6.15 -6.65
CA PHE A 493 20.97 5.50 -5.96
C PHE A 493 20.60 4.22 -6.71
N ILE A 494 20.97 3.07 -6.16
CA ILE A 494 20.73 1.75 -6.76
C ILE A 494 19.37 1.22 -6.32
N ASP A 495 18.54 0.81 -7.28
CA ASP A 495 17.30 0.05 -7.06
C ASP A 495 17.45 -1.32 -7.73
N PHE A 496 17.28 -2.40 -6.98
CA PHE A 496 17.34 -3.75 -7.51
C PHE A 496 15.99 -4.24 -8.02
N LYS A 497 15.99 -5.05 -9.08
CA LYS A 497 14.80 -5.74 -9.59
C LYS A 497 14.41 -6.90 -8.65
N GLN A 498 13.54 -6.61 -7.68
CA GLN A 498 13.00 -7.61 -6.74
C GLN A 498 14.08 -8.28 -5.89
N ALA A 499 14.86 -7.46 -5.17
CA ALA A 499 16.04 -7.88 -4.44
C ALA A 499 15.85 -9.15 -3.58
N TYR A 500 14.73 -9.25 -2.86
CA TYR A 500 14.43 -10.41 -2.01
C TYR A 500 14.17 -11.69 -2.79
N ASP A 501 13.47 -11.56 -3.92
CA ASP A 501 13.01 -12.68 -4.73
C ASP A 501 14.12 -13.22 -5.64
N SER A 502 15.19 -12.44 -5.83
CA SER A 502 16.29 -12.77 -6.75
C SER A 502 17.51 -13.39 -6.08
N ILE A 503 17.56 -13.45 -4.74
CA ILE A 503 18.71 -14.03 -4.01
C ILE A 503 18.96 -15.48 -4.44
N ASN A 504 20.20 -15.77 -4.83
CA ASN A 504 20.63 -17.14 -5.09
C ASN A 504 20.80 -17.90 -3.75
N ARG A 505 19.96 -18.91 -3.52
CA ARG A 505 19.97 -19.69 -2.28
C ARG A 505 21.26 -20.49 -2.10
N LYS A 506 21.81 -21.06 -3.17
CA LYS A 506 23.05 -21.87 -3.11
C LYS A 506 24.23 -21.02 -2.65
N GLU A 507 24.39 -19.86 -3.28
CA GLU A 507 25.42 -18.90 -2.87
C GLU A 507 25.15 -18.36 -1.46
N LEU A 508 23.90 -18.11 -1.08
CA LEU A 508 23.58 -17.72 0.30
C LEU A 508 24.06 -18.76 1.32
N TRP A 509 23.86 -20.06 1.09
CA TRP A 509 24.34 -21.10 2.01
C TRP A 509 25.86 -21.10 2.14
N ARG A 510 26.57 -20.89 1.03
CA ARG A 510 28.02 -20.75 1.03
C ARG A 510 28.46 -19.51 1.81
N VAL A 511 27.80 -18.38 1.58
CA VAL A 511 28.08 -17.12 2.28
C VAL A 511 27.87 -17.25 3.78
N LEU A 512 26.80 -17.91 4.24
CA LEU A 512 26.59 -18.14 5.67
C LEU A 512 27.76 -18.93 6.30
N ARG A 513 28.28 -19.95 5.59
CA ARG A 513 29.47 -20.71 6.04
C ARG A 513 30.73 -19.85 6.06
N CYS A 514 30.97 -19.06 5.00
CA CYS A 514 32.13 -18.17 4.92
C CYS A 514 32.13 -17.04 5.97
N LEU A 515 30.98 -16.77 6.59
CA LEU A 515 30.82 -15.76 7.64
C LEU A 515 30.70 -16.40 9.04
N ASP A 516 31.18 -17.64 9.19
CA ASP A 516 31.27 -18.38 10.45
C ASP A 516 29.94 -18.57 11.19
N ILE A 517 28.83 -18.64 10.45
CA ILE A 517 27.54 -19.02 11.04
C ILE A 517 27.54 -20.54 11.27
N PRO A 518 27.19 -21.02 12.48
CA PRO A 518 27.19 -22.44 12.78
C PRO A 518 26.34 -23.28 11.82
N GLN A 519 26.85 -24.46 11.45
CA GLN A 519 26.25 -25.34 10.45
C GLN A 519 24.82 -25.75 10.83
N LYS A 520 24.55 -26.00 12.11
CA LYS A 520 23.20 -26.28 12.61
C LYS A 520 22.18 -25.21 12.21
N TYR A 521 22.51 -23.93 12.34
CA TYR A 521 21.60 -22.87 11.91
C TYR A 521 21.46 -22.85 10.39
N ILE A 522 22.56 -23.06 9.66
CA ILE A 522 22.54 -23.12 8.20
C ILE A 522 21.58 -24.20 7.71
N ASP A 523 21.59 -25.39 8.32
CA ASP A 523 20.71 -26.48 7.90
C ASP A 523 19.24 -26.23 8.24
N LEU A 524 18.94 -25.61 9.39
CA LEU A 524 17.58 -25.16 9.70
C LEU A 524 17.11 -24.03 8.75
N ILE A 525 17.98 -23.11 8.36
CA ILE A 525 17.66 -22.06 7.38
C ILE A 525 17.44 -22.67 5.99
N LYS A 526 18.28 -23.63 5.57
CA LYS A 526 18.12 -24.39 4.33
C LYS A 526 16.80 -25.14 4.32
N MET A 527 16.44 -25.80 5.42
CA MET A 527 15.14 -26.46 5.59
C MET A 527 14.01 -25.44 5.37
N CYS A 528 14.05 -24.28 6.03
CA CYS A 528 13.03 -23.22 5.91
C CYS A 528 12.84 -22.70 4.49
N ASN A 529 13.88 -22.71 3.65
CA ASN A 529 13.81 -22.16 2.30
C ASN A 529 13.72 -23.23 1.20
N SER A 530 13.98 -24.49 1.52
CA SER A 530 13.78 -25.64 0.63
C SER A 530 12.30 -25.93 0.39
N LYS A 531 11.96 -26.51 -0.77
CA LYS A 531 10.60 -26.97 -1.13
C LYS A 531 9.48 -25.94 -0.88
N THR A 532 9.79 -24.65 -1.08
CA THR A 532 8.84 -23.56 -0.82
C THR A 532 7.73 -23.55 -1.87
N ASN A 533 6.49 -23.81 -1.45
CA ASN A 533 5.32 -23.81 -2.33
C ASN A 533 4.46 -22.56 -2.11
N LEU A 534 3.94 -21.98 -3.19
CA LEU A 534 3.02 -20.85 -3.15
C LEU A 534 1.68 -21.19 -3.80
N LYS A 535 0.61 -20.64 -3.24
CA LYS A 535 -0.72 -20.56 -3.86
C LYS A 535 -1.14 -19.10 -3.94
N VAL A 536 -1.56 -18.63 -5.11
CA VAL A 536 -2.10 -17.27 -5.26
C VAL A 536 -3.55 -17.22 -4.82
N LYS A 537 -3.88 -16.23 -3.98
CA LYS A 537 -5.26 -15.93 -3.57
C LYS A 537 -5.70 -14.57 -4.07
N TYR A 538 -6.69 -14.54 -4.96
CA TYR A 538 -7.29 -13.29 -5.44
C TYR A 538 -8.82 -13.41 -5.52
N GLN A 539 -9.53 -12.42 -4.99
CA GLN A 539 -11.01 -12.38 -4.97
C GLN A 539 -11.72 -13.66 -4.49
N GLN A 540 -11.15 -14.30 -3.46
CA GLN A 540 -11.61 -15.56 -2.85
C GLN A 540 -11.37 -16.83 -3.68
N GLU A 541 -10.84 -16.71 -4.88
CA GLU A 541 -10.33 -17.84 -5.66
C GLU A 541 -8.87 -18.13 -5.29
N MET A 542 -8.46 -19.38 -5.49
CA MET A 542 -7.12 -19.90 -5.21
C MET A 542 -6.54 -20.52 -6.48
N SER A 543 -5.24 -20.32 -6.71
CA SER A 543 -4.52 -21.02 -7.79
C SER A 543 -4.13 -22.43 -7.35
N GLU A 544 -3.66 -23.21 -8.30
CA GLU A 544 -2.84 -24.39 -8.02
C GLU A 544 -1.52 -24.00 -7.35
N LYS A 545 -0.88 -24.97 -6.69
CA LYS A 545 0.42 -24.80 -6.07
C LYS A 545 1.52 -24.70 -7.14
N PHE A 546 2.50 -23.84 -6.91
CA PHE A 546 3.75 -23.80 -7.68
C PHE A 546 4.94 -23.67 -6.73
N GLU A 547 6.07 -24.25 -7.11
CA GLU A 547 7.30 -24.21 -6.31
C GLU A 547 8.10 -22.94 -6.59
N VAL A 548 8.73 -22.38 -5.56
CA VAL A 548 9.66 -21.25 -5.65
C VAL A 548 11.08 -21.71 -5.30
N LYS A 549 11.98 -21.61 -6.27
CA LYS A 549 13.36 -22.13 -6.23
C LYS A 549 14.40 -21.06 -5.87
N SER A 550 14.14 -19.80 -6.22
CA SER A 550 15.02 -18.67 -5.90
C SER A 550 14.43 -17.73 -4.85
N GLY A 551 15.27 -16.87 -4.29
CA GLY A 551 14.86 -15.82 -3.37
C GLY A 551 14.49 -16.29 -1.97
N LEU A 552 14.18 -15.31 -1.13
CA LEU A 552 13.79 -15.48 0.27
C LEU A 552 12.27 -15.40 0.42
N ARG A 553 11.70 -16.11 1.40
CA ARG A 553 10.25 -16.11 1.65
C ARG A 553 9.77 -14.71 2.07
N GLN A 554 9.04 -14.02 1.20
CA GLN A 554 8.45 -12.72 1.55
C GLN A 554 7.43 -12.86 2.70
N GLY A 555 7.54 -11.99 3.71
CA GLY A 555 6.66 -12.03 4.88
C GLY A 555 7.18 -12.92 6.02
N ASP A 556 8.28 -13.64 5.82
CA ASP A 556 9.03 -14.31 6.89
C ASP A 556 9.86 -13.28 7.67
N ALA A 557 9.96 -13.47 8.97
CA ALA A 557 10.75 -12.62 9.86
C ALA A 557 12.25 -12.81 9.66
N LEU A 558 12.66 -14.00 9.19
CA LEU A 558 14.07 -14.35 8.95
C LEU A 558 14.64 -13.72 7.67
N SER A 559 13.82 -13.60 6.62
CA SER A 559 14.24 -13.13 5.30
C SER A 559 14.99 -11.78 5.29
N PRO A 560 14.56 -10.74 6.04
CA PRO A 560 15.31 -9.47 6.08
C PRO A 560 16.74 -9.60 6.61
N VAL A 561 16.98 -10.46 7.60
CA VAL A 561 18.32 -10.67 8.17
C VAL A 561 19.20 -11.44 7.20
N LEU A 562 18.67 -12.49 6.57
CA LEU A 562 19.40 -13.24 5.53
C LEU A 562 19.76 -12.33 4.34
N PHE A 563 18.86 -11.43 3.94
CA PHE A 563 19.15 -10.45 2.90
C PHE A 563 20.29 -9.50 3.30
N ASN A 564 20.30 -9.02 4.55
CA ASN A 564 21.38 -8.17 5.03
C ASN A 564 22.73 -8.90 5.04
N ILE A 565 22.77 -10.18 5.42
CA ILE A 565 23.98 -11.00 5.36
C ILE A 565 24.43 -11.23 3.91
N ALA A 566 23.50 -11.47 2.98
CA ALA A 566 23.81 -11.56 1.56
C ALA A 566 24.44 -10.25 1.03
N LEU A 567 23.87 -9.10 1.42
CA LEU A 567 24.39 -7.80 1.00
C LEU A 567 25.75 -7.48 1.64
N GLU A 568 25.98 -7.92 2.88
CA GLU A 568 27.28 -7.82 3.56
C GLU A 568 28.37 -8.50 2.75
N TRP A 569 28.10 -9.72 2.27
CA TRP A 569 29.03 -10.43 1.39
C TRP A 569 29.32 -9.66 0.10
N VAL A 570 28.29 -9.07 -0.53
CA VAL A 570 28.45 -8.24 -1.73
C VAL A 570 29.36 -7.04 -1.46
N VAL A 571 29.18 -6.36 -0.33
CA VAL A 571 29.99 -5.20 0.06
C VAL A 571 31.44 -5.60 0.33
N ARG A 572 31.67 -6.70 1.06
CA ARG A 572 33.02 -7.25 1.29
C ARG A 572 33.71 -7.66 -0.01
N THR A 573 32.98 -8.32 -0.92
CA THR A 573 33.50 -8.79 -2.22
C THR A 573 33.82 -7.65 -3.17
N ALA A 574 33.04 -6.57 -3.15
CA ALA A 574 33.36 -5.35 -3.90
C ALA A 574 34.72 -4.74 -3.47
N ASN A 575 35.23 -5.13 -2.29
CA ASN A 575 36.53 -4.81 -1.73
C ASN A 575 36.86 -3.30 -1.85
N GLU A 576 35.87 -2.48 -1.51
CA GLU A 576 36.00 -1.04 -1.54
C GLU A 576 36.61 -0.56 -0.22
N THR A 577 37.91 -0.30 -0.25
CA THR A 577 38.67 0.16 0.91
C THR A 577 38.65 1.68 1.07
N ARG A 578 38.18 2.42 0.06
CA ARG A 578 38.13 3.87 0.12
C ARG A 578 37.06 4.31 1.11
N LYS A 579 37.41 5.34 1.87
CA LYS A 579 36.51 6.02 2.80
C LYS A 579 36.25 7.44 2.32
N MET A 580 35.07 7.94 2.62
CA MET A 580 34.77 9.36 2.47
C MET A 580 35.60 10.16 3.47
N GLU A 581 36.12 11.31 3.02
CA GLU A 581 36.87 12.25 3.87
C GLU A 581 36.03 12.72 5.07
N VAL A 582 34.72 12.90 4.87
CA VAL A 582 33.78 13.26 5.93
C VAL A 582 33.57 12.09 6.88
N GLY A 583 34.25 12.13 8.04
CA GLY A 583 34.01 11.18 9.13
C GLY A 583 34.55 9.76 8.87
N GLU A 584 35.39 9.59 7.83
CA GLU A 584 36.03 8.32 7.47
C GLU A 584 35.02 7.16 7.36
N ILE A 585 33.91 7.44 6.68
CA ILE A 585 32.84 6.46 6.50
C ILE A 585 33.03 5.68 5.20
N GLU A 586 32.40 4.52 5.14
CA GLU A 586 32.32 3.73 3.91
C GLU A 586 31.60 4.51 2.79
N THR A 587 32.02 4.26 1.56
CA THR A 587 31.46 4.89 0.35
C THR A 587 30.12 4.28 -0.06
N ILE A 588 29.81 3.08 0.43
CA ILE A 588 28.54 2.40 0.22
C ILE A 588 27.70 2.60 1.48
N LEU A 589 26.44 3.00 1.32
CA LEU A 589 25.46 3.05 2.40
C LEU A 589 24.18 2.32 1.95
N ALA A 590 23.52 1.62 2.85
CA ALA A 590 22.33 0.84 2.53
C ALA A 590 21.20 1.01 3.55
N TYR A 591 19.96 1.01 3.05
CA TYR A 591 18.78 0.77 3.87
C TYR A 591 17.99 -0.38 3.24
N ALA A 592 18.27 -1.59 3.70
CA ALA A 592 17.83 -2.82 3.05
C ALA A 592 18.27 -2.84 1.58
N ASP A 593 17.32 -2.89 0.64
CA ASP A 593 17.56 -2.91 -0.82
C ASP A 593 17.88 -1.53 -1.42
N ASP A 594 17.59 -0.44 -0.70
CA ASP A 594 17.89 0.93 -1.14
C ASP A 594 19.37 1.28 -0.85
N VAL A 595 20.24 1.09 -1.84
CA VAL A 595 21.70 1.30 -1.73
C VAL A 595 22.13 2.63 -2.37
N ILE A 596 23.10 3.30 -1.74
CA ILE A 596 23.73 4.52 -2.25
C ILE A 596 25.24 4.31 -2.32
N ILE A 597 25.82 4.65 -3.47
CA ILE A 597 27.26 4.73 -3.65
C ILE A 597 27.68 6.19 -3.70
N LEU A 598 28.68 6.54 -2.90
CA LEU A 598 29.24 7.88 -2.69
C LEU A 598 30.65 7.99 -3.27
N GLY A 599 31.02 9.17 -3.74
CA GLY A 599 32.40 9.46 -4.14
C GLY A 599 32.64 10.94 -4.43
N ASN A 600 33.91 11.32 -4.43
CA ASN A 600 34.35 12.70 -4.65
C ASN A 600 34.51 13.02 -6.14
N SER A 601 34.52 12.00 -6.99
CA SER A 601 34.58 12.14 -8.44
C SER A 601 33.65 11.17 -9.15
N ARG A 602 33.28 11.54 -10.38
CA ARG A 602 32.46 10.71 -11.26
C ARG A 602 33.10 9.34 -11.56
N ASN A 603 34.44 9.30 -11.70
CA ASN A 603 35.16 8.07 -11.99
C ASN A 603 35.16 7.13 -10.77
N GLU A 604 35.35 7.67 -9.55
CA GLU A 604 35.29 6.89 -8.32
C GLU A 604 33.95 6.16 -8.16
N VAL A 605 32.82 6.89 -8.27
CA VAL A 605 31.50 6.25 -8.16
C VAL A 605 31.26 5.24 -9.27
N LYS A 606 31.75 5.49 -10.49
CA LYS A 606 31.66 4.54 -11.60
C LYS A 606 32.37 3.22 -11.24
N GLN A 607 33.63 3.29 -10.82
CA GLN A 607 34.41 2.09 -10.49
C GLN A 607 33.82 1.31 -9.31
N THR A 608 33.38 2.01 -8.27
CA THR A 608 32.70 1.38 -7.12
C THR A 608 31.43 0.66 -7.56
N THR A 609 30.64 1.31 -8.43
CA THR A 609 29.39 0.74 -8.93
C THR A 609 29.63 -0.50 -9.76
N ILE A 610 30.68 -0.53 -10.59
CA ILE A 610 31.05 -1.73 -11.37
C ILE A 610 31.33 -2.90 -10.43
N LYS A 611 32.26 -2.74 -9.48
CA LYS A 611 32.64 -3.80 -8.53
C LYS A 611 31.45 -4.28 -7.70
N PHE A 612 30.62 -3.35 -7.23
CA PHE A 612 29.43 -3.68 -6.44
C PHE A 612 28.38 -4.44 -7.25
N LEU A 613 28.14 -4.07 -8.51
CA LEU A 613 27.19 -4.77 -9.38
C LEU A 613 27.70 -6.16 -9.80
N GLU A 614 29.00 -6.31 -10.05
CA GLU A 614 29.63 -7.61 -10.34
C GLU A 614 29.49 -8.58 -9.16
N ALA A 615 29.82 -8.12 -7.95
CA ALA A 615 29.62 -8.90 -6.73
C ALA A 615 28.14 -9.20 -6.46
N GLY A 616 27.26 -8.22 -6.69
CA GLY A 616 25.81 -8.37 -6.54
C GLY A 616 25.23 -9.44 -7.47
N LYS A 617 25.75 -9.53 -8.71
CA LYS A 617 25.31 -10.51 -9.70
C LYS A 617 25.52 -11.95 -9.23
N ILE A 618 26.62 -12.24 -8.52
CA ILE A 618 26.89 -13.57 -7.92
C ILE A 618 25.78 -13.95 -6.93
N MET A 619 25.33 -12.99 -6.12
CA MET A 619 24.22 -13.18 -5.18
C MET A 619 22.84 -13.16 -5.85
N GLY A 620 22.75 -13.00 -7.17
CA GLY A 620 21.51 -12.91 -7.92
C GLY A 620 20.84 -11.53 -7.90
N LEU A 621 21.56 -10.48 -7.49
CA LEU A 621 21.04 -9.10 -7.49
C LEU A 621 21.23 -8.46 -8.87
N GLU A 622 20.11 -8.06 -9.49
CA GLU A 622 20.10 -7.39 -10.78
C GLU A 622 19.60 -5.95 -10.63
N VAL A 623 20.32 -4.98 -11.20
CA VAL A 623 19.96 -3.56 -11.13
C VAL A 623 18.78 -3.21 -12.03
N ASN A 624 17.90 -2.35 -11.54
CA ASN A 624 16.85 -1.71 -12.32
C ASN A 624 17.38 -0.39 -12.90
N GLN A 625 17.79 -0.39 -14.16
CA GLN A 625 18.34 0.80 -14.82
C GLN A 625 17.38 2.00 -14.83
N GLU A 626 16.08 1.79 -15.02
CA GLU A 626 15.11 2.88 -15.09
C GLU A 626 14.91 3.61 -13.76
N LYS A 627 15.11 2.90 -12.64
CA LYS A 627 14.93 3.46 -11.30
C LYS A 627 16.24 3.83 -10.63
N THR A 628 17.34 3.24 -11.05
CA THR A 628 18.67 3.61 -10.59
C THR A 628 19.05 4.96 -11.16
N LYS A 629 19.40 5.91 -10.31
CA LYS A 629 19.64 7.30 -10.69
C LYS A 629 20.99 7.78 -10.20
N TYR A 630 21.61 8.66 -10.97
CA TYR A 630 22.84 9.34 -10.63
C TYR A 630 22.55 10.80 -10.27
N MET A 631 23.23 11.32 -9.26
CA MET A 631 23.12 12.72 -8.84
C MET A 631 24.50 13.29 -8.56
N CYS A 632 24.70 14.55 -8.94
CA CYS A 632 25.88 15.33 -8.61
C CYS A 632 25.46 16.53 -7.77
N ILE A 633 26.05 16.68 -6.60
CA ILE A 633 25.91 17.84 -5.72
C ILE A 633 27.15 18.70 -5.91
N SER A 634 27.00 19.84 -6.57
CA SER A 634 28.07 20.81 -6.82
C SER A 634 27.55 22.23 -6.65
N ARG A 635 28.45 23.19 -6.40
CA ARG A 635 28.12 24.62 -6.50
C ARG A 635 28.11 25.12 -7.93
N ASN A 636 28.91 24.49 -8.79
CA ASN A 636 29.04 24.89 -10.18
C ASN A 636 28.00 24.13 -11.00
N ASP A 637 27.25 24.86 -11.80
CA ASP A 637 26.29 24.23 -12.71
C ASP A 637 27.10 23.55 -13.82
N ARG A 638 27.18 22.22 -13.77
CA ARG A 638 27.88 21.43 -14.78
C ARG A 638 26.85 20.74 -15.65
N ASN A 639 26.99 20.91 -16.96
CA ASN A 639 26.35 20.11 -18.00
C ASN A 639 26.89 18.66 -18.01
N ASP A 640 26.90 18.00 -16.84
CA ASP A 640 27.30 16.61 -16.73
C ASP A 640 26.26 15.70 -17.38
N LEU A 641 26.75 14.77 -18.21
CA LEU A 641 25.96 13.73 -18.88
C LEU A 641 25.51 12.61 -17.91
N ASN A 642 24.57 11.76 -18.36
CA ASN A 642 24.20 10.50 -17.68
C ASN A 642 25.41 9.62 -17.36
N LEU A 643 25.41 8.91 -16.23
CA LEU A 643 26.51 8.05 -15.81
C LEU A 643 26.48 6.72 -16.58
N LYS A 644 27.55 6.43 -17.33
CA LYS A 644 27.71 5.15 -18.04
C LYS A 644 28.47 4.16 -17.17
N VAL A 645 27.84 3.03 -16.85
CA VAL A 645 28.35 1.91 -16.08
C VAL A 645 28.01 0.66 -16.88
N ASP A 646 28.83 0.31 -17.88
CA ASP A 646 28.47 -0.68 -18.90
C ASP A 646 28.00 -2.01 -18.27
N PRO A 647 26.87 -2.59 -18.72
CA PRO A 647 26.05 -2.19 -19.88
C PRO A 647 25.00 -1.10 -19.60
N TYR A 648 24.95 -0.53 -18.39
CA TYR A 648 23.91 0.38 -17.94
C TYR A 648 24.24 1.86 -18.18
N ILE A 649 23.18 2.64 -18.42
CA ILE A 649 23.24 4.11 -18.45
C ILE A 649 22.25 4.64 -17.42
N PHE A 650 22.78 5.25 -16.35
CA PHE A 650 21.98 5.82 -15.27
C PHE A 650 21.73 7.30 -15.52
N GLU A 651 20.44 7.67 -15.54
CA GLU A 651 19.98 9.04 -15.73
C GLU A 651 20.48 9.96 -14.62
N LYS A 652 21.03 11.13 -15.00
CA LYS A 652 21.35 12.20 -14.06
C LYS A 652 20.08 12.93 -13.64
N VAL A 653 19.86 13.09 -12.34
CA VAL A 653 18.71 13.81 -11.79
C VAL A 653 19.13 14.93 -10.85
N GLU A 654 18.35 16.01 -10.82
CA GLU A 654 18.54 17.09 -9.85
C GLU A 654 17.86 16.82 -8.50
N ALA A 655 16.83 15.98 -8.49
CA ALA A 655 16.09 15.62 -7.30
C ALA A 655 15.69 14.14 -7.34
N PHE A 656 15.80 13.46 -6.21
CA PHE A 656 15.47 12.05 -6.07
C PHE A 656 14.74 11.79 -4.76
N LYS A 657 13.74 10.92 -4.80
CA LYS A 657 12.94 10.57 -3.62
C LYS A 657 13.52 9.33 -2.94
N TYR A 658 14.35 9.55 -1.91
CA TYR A 658 15.02 8.51 -1.14
C TYR A 658 14.37 8.34 0.24
N LEU A 659 14.02 7.10 0.61
CA LEU A 659 13.34 6.77 1.90
C LEU A 659 12.13 7.66 2.22
N GLY A 660 11.44 8.09 1.15
CA GLY A 660 10.27 8.95 1.21
C GLY A 660 10.54 10.45 1.28
N ILE A 661 11.81 10.91 1.35
CA ILE A 661 12.24 12.31 1.40
C ILE A 661 12.89 12.72 0.08
N ASN A 662 12.68 13.96 -0.33
CA ASN A 662 13.37 14.55 -1.47
C ASN A 662 14.79 15.00 -1.09
N ILE A 663 15.78 14.38 -1.75
CA ILE A 663 17.19 14.79 -1.76
C ILE A 663 17.43 15.48 -3.10
N ASN A 664 18.06 16.66 -3.09
CA ASN A 664 18.34 17.42 -4.30
C ASN A 664 19.80 17.83 -4.41
N SER A 665 20.21 18.18 -5.64
CA SER A 665 21.55 18.63 -6.01
C SER A 665 22.04 19.85 -5.21
N LYS A 666 21.11 20.60 -4.62
CA LYS A 666 21.38 21.79 -3.79
C LYS A 666 21.34 21.50 -2.29
N ASN A 667 21.05 20.27 -1.86
CA ASN A 667 20.84 19.87 -0.46
C ASN A 667 19.98 20.84 0.37
N ASN A 668 18.90 21.40 -0.21
CA ASN A 668 17.94 22.22 0.55
C ASN A 668 16.64 21.44 0.83
N VAL A 669 15.79 21.98 1.72
CA VAL A 669 14.54 21.32 2.16
C VAL A 669 13.27 21.95 1.57
N HIS A 670 13.40 22.91 0.66
CA HIS A 670 12.25 23.69 0.18
C HIS A 670 11.24 22.84 -0.62
N GLU A 671 11.73 22.03 -1.55
CA GLU A 671 10.89 21.13 -2.36
C GLU A 671 10.30 20.01 -1.50
N GLU A 672 11.07 19.48 -0.55
CA GLU A 672 10.58 18.50 0.43
C GLU A 672 9.38 19.06 1.22
N ILE A 673 9.48 20.29 1.72
CA ILE A 673 8.39 20.91 2.48
C ILE A 673 7.16 21.16 1.60
N LYS A 674 7.34 21.56 0.34
CA LYS A 674 6.22 21.67 -0.61
C LYS A 674 5.52 20.33 -0.82
N GLU A 675 6.28 19.24 -1.01
CA GLU A 675 5.74 17.88 -1.15
C GLU A 675 4.99 17.41 0.12
N ARG A 676 5.53 17.72 1.31
CA ARG A 676 4.88 17.44 2.60
C ARG A 676 3.57 18.20 2.77
N VAL A 677 3.56 19.48 2.43
CA VAL A 677 2.33 20.32 2.45
C VAL A 677 1.30 19.79 1.46
N ALA A 678 1.70 19.41 0.25
CA ALA A 678 0.79 18.80 -0.74
C ALA A 678 0.19 17.47 -0.23
N SER A 679 1.02 16.62 0.37
CA SER A 679 0.58 15.34 0.95
C SER A 679 -0.33 15.53 2.16
N ALA A 680 -0.02 16.49 3.04
CA ALA A 680 -0.85 16.88 4.16
C ALA A 680 -2.20 17.45 3.71
N ASN A 681 -2.23 18.24 2.62
CA ASN A 681 -3.48 18.74 2.04
C ASN A 681 -4.35 17.61 1.49
N ARG A 682 -3.79 16.61 0.79
CA ARG A 682 -4.54 15.40 0.37
C ARG A 682 -5.14 14.68 1.59
N CYS A 683 -4.37 14.53 2.66
CA CYS A 683 -4.86 13.95 3.92
C CYS A 683 -5.99 14.80 4.53
N TYR A 684 -5.82 16.12 4.60
CA TYR A 684 -6.82 17.06 5.10
C TYR A 684 -8.17 16.93 4.38
N TYR A 685 -8.17 16.92 3.05
CA TYR A 685 -9.40 16.81 2.27
C TYR A 685 -10.09 15.45 2.46
N SER A 686 -9.32 14.36 2.64
CA SER A 686 -9.89 13.04 2.97
C SER A 686 -10.58 13.02 4.35
N LEU A 687 -10.09 13.81 5.31
CA LEU A 687 -10.64 13.91 6.67
C LEU A 687 -11.68 15.04 6.83
N LEU A 688 -11.90 15.85 5.79
CA LEU A 688 -12.68 17.08 5.88
C LEU A 688 -14.13 16.84 6.35
N LYS A 689 -14.72 15.68 6.03
CA LYS A 689 -16.05 15.27 6.50
C LYS A 689 -16.08 15.14 8.03
N LEU A 690 -15.03 14.60 8.63
CA LEU A 690 -14.88 14.45 10.09
C LEU A 690 -14.63 15.80 10.75
N PHE A 691 -13.71 16.62 10.21
CA PHE A 691 -13.43 17.95 10.75
C PHE A 691 -14.63 18.90 10.69
N ARG A 692 -15.49 18.78 9.67
CA ARG A 692 -16.73 19.55 9.53
C ARG A 692 -17.85 19.13 10.49
N SER A 693 -17.82 17.88 10.98
CA SER A 693 -18.92 17.36 11.80
C SER A 693 -18.97 18.04 13.18
N LYS A 694 -20.17 18.38 13.65
CA LYS A 694 -20.40 18.84 15.03
C LYS A 694 -20.51 17.69 16.04
N LEU A 695 -20.70 16.45 15.55
CA LEU A 695 -20.82 15.25 16.40
C LEU A 695 -19.48 14.75 16.93
N LEU A 696 -18.39 15.14 16.27
CA LEU A 696 -17.05 14.79 16.70
C LEU A 696 -16.52 15.90 17.60
N SER A 697 -16.04 15.56 18.79
CA SER A 697 -15.50 16.54 19.73
C SER A 697 -14.25 17.22 19.16
N ARG A 698 -13.94 18.42 19.68
CA ARG A 698 -12.71 19.13 19.31
C ARG A 698 -11.48 18.27 19.63
N GLU A 699 -11.52 17.55 20.74
CA GLU A 699 -10.44 16.65 21.18
C GLU A 699 -10.25 15.46 20.23
N SER A 700 -11.32 14.78 19.81
CA SER A 700 -11.26 13.72 18.79
C SER A 700 -10.71 14.24 17.46
N LYS A 701 -11.08 15.47 17.05
CA LYS A 701 -10.54 16.10 15.84
C LYS A 701 -9.04 16.42 15.97
N VAL A 702 -8.61 16.91 17.14
CA VAL A 702 -7.20 17.14 17.44
C VAL A 702 -6.43 15.82 17.41
N THR A 703 -7.00 14.74 17.94
CA THR A 703 -6.43 13.38 17.86
C THR A 703 -6.25 12.92 16.41
N LEU A 704 -7.26 13.13 15.54
CA LEU A 704 -7.15 12.84 14.11
C LEU A 704 -6.06 13.68 13.42
N TYR A 705 -5.97 14.98 13.75
CA TYR A 705 -4.92 15.85 13.21
C TYR A 705 -3.52 15.35 13.62
N THR A 706 -3.30 15.13 14.92
CA THR A 706 -2.00 14.73 15.47
C THR A 706 -1.58 13.32 15.05
N SER A 707 -2.53 12.43 14.75
CA SER A 707 -2.25 11.03 14.38
C SER A 707 -2.18 10.77 12.86
N TYR A 708 -2.96 11.48 12.03
CA TYR A 708 -2.97 11.27 10.57
C TYR A 708 -2.31 12.36 9.76
N LEU A 709 -2.39 13.63 10.19
CA LEU A 709 -2.00 14.75 9.34
C LEU A 709 -0.64 15.31 9.73
N ARG A 710 -0.41 15.56 11.03
CA ARG A 710 0.88 16.04 11.53
C ARG A 710 2.05 15.11 11.17
N PRO A 711 1.97 13.77 11.28
CA PRO A 711 3.08 12.89 10.89
C PRO A 711 3.40 12.95 9.39
N VAL A 712 2.38 13.10 8.54
CA VAL A 712 2.57 13.29 7.09
C VAL A 712 3.30 14.60 6.79
N LEU A 713 2.99 15.65 7.56
CA LEU A 713 3.59 16.98 7.40
C LEU A 713 5.01 17.08 7.98
N THR A 714 5.34 16.29 9.01
CA THR A 714 6.59 16.39 9.79
C THR A 714 7.59 15.25 9.56
N TYR A 715 7.27 14.27 8.72
CA TYR A 715 8.18 13.17 8.43
C TYR A 715 9.53 13.68 7.91
N GLY A 716 10.61 13.41 8.66
CA GLY A 716 11.98 13.83 8.34
C GLY A 716 12.40 15.19 8.91
N CYS A 717 11.53 15.87 9.66
CA CYS A 717 11.80 17.20 10.22
C CYS A 717 13.03 17.26 11.15
N GLU A 718 13.42 16.12 11.71
CA GLU A 718 14.61 15.89 12.52
C GLU A 718 15.90 16.32 11.78
N THR A 719 15.92 16.20 10.46
CA THR A 719 17.10 16.42 9.61
C THR A 719 17.07 17.73 8.83
N TRP A 720 16.03 18.55 9.01
CA TRP A 720 15.85 19.75 8.19
C TRP A 720 16.62 20.96 8.70
N ALA A 721 17.43 21.56 7.83
CA ALA A 721 17.95 22.92 7.99
C ALA A 721 16.91 23.95 7.48
N THR A 722 15.81 24.11 8.21
CA THR A 722 14.65 24.94 7.80
C THR A 722 14.90 26.44 7.88
N THR A 723 14.43 27.18 6.87
CA THR A 723 14.42 28.66 6.86
C THR A 723 13.15 29.26 7.48
N LYS A 724 13.10 30.59 7.67
CA LYS A 724 11.87 31.30 8.11
C LYS A 724 10.69 31.06 7.16
N GLY A 725 10.93 31.10 5.85
CA GLY A 725 9.88 30.88 4.84
C GLY A 725 9.34 29.44 4.85
N ASP A 726 10.18 28.47 5.18
CA ASP A 726 9.78 27.08 5.35
C ASP A 726 8.85 26.90 6.55
N TYR A 727 9.21 27.48 7.69
CA TYR A 727 8.35 27.49 8.87
C TYR A 727 7.00 28.17 8.61
N ALA A 728 6.99 29.30 7.89
CA ALA A 728 5.75 29.98 7.54
C ALA A 728 4.77 29.08 6.77
N LYS A 729 5.28 28.24 5.85
CA LYS A 729 4.46 27.26 5.10
C LYS A 729 3.88 26.17 6.00
N LEU A 730 4.69 25.63 6.93
CA LEU A 730 4.25 24.63 7.90
C LEU A 730 3.18 25.20 8.84
N CYS A 731 3.44 26.36 9.44
CA CYS A 731 2.51 27.06 10.32
C CYS A 731 1.21 27.43 9.60
N THR A 732 1.27 27.93 8.37
CA THR A 732 0.06 28.24 7.57
C THR A 732 -0.80 27.00 7.35
N THR A 733 -0.16 25.85 7.08
CA THR A 733 -0.85 24.58 6.89
C THR A 733 -1.51 24.08 8.17
N GLU A 734 -0.81 24.11 9.31
CA GLU A 734 -1.38 23.75 10.61
C GLU A 734 -2.55 24.69 10.98
N ARG A 735 -2.35 26.01 10.89
CA ARG A 735 -3.38 27.01 11.18
C ARG A 735 -4.64 26.81 10.32
N LYS A 736 -4.50 26.41 9.05
CA LYS A 736 -5.64 26.05 8.18
C LYS A 736 -6.45 24.90 8.77
N VAL A 737 -5.78 23.86 9.29
CA VAL A 737 -6.44 22.70 9.91
C VAL A 737 -7.08 23.09 11.25
N LEU A 738 -6.34 23.78 12.13
CA LEU A 738 -6.84 24.19 13.45
C LEU A 738 -8.05 25.11 13.33
N ARG A 739 -8.06 26.07 12.40
CA ARG A 739 -9.25 26.90 12.11
C ARG A 739 -10.47 26.08 11.72
N LYS A 740 -10.25 24.96 11.02
CA LYS A 740 -11.35 24.05 10.67
C LYS A 740 -11.87 23.26 11.87
N ILE A 741 -11.00 22.91 12.81
CA ILE A 741 -11.33 22.17 14.04
C ILE A 741 -12.10 23.07 15.02
N PHE A 742 -11.57 24.27 15.29
CA PHE A 742 -12.12 25.18 16.31
C PHE A 742 -13.25 26.09 15.79
N GLY A 743 -13.31 26.32 14.48
CA GLY A 743 -14.33 27.14 13.84
C GLY A 743 -14.13 28.65 14.04
N PRO A 744 -15.04 29.48 13.53
CA PRO A 744 -15.00 30.94 13.75
C PRO A 744 -15.29 31.31 15.20
N VAL A 745 -15.03 32.58 15.54
CA VAL A 745 -15.47 33.21 16.80
C VAL A 745 -16.65 34.13 16.50
N TYR A 746 -17.60 34.22 17.42
CA TYR A 746 -18.70 35.17 17.30
C TYR A 746 -18.28 36.48 17.97
N ASN A 747 -18.27 37.58 17.22
CA ASN A 747 -17.99 38.90 17.73
C ASN A 747 -19.32 39.56 18.13
N ILE A 748 -19.43 39.94 19.40
CA ILE A 748 -20.67 40.49 19.99
C ILE A 748 -20.91 41.92 19.47
N GLU A 749 -19.85 42.71 19.29
CA GLU A 749 -19.92 44.10 18.86
C GLU A 749 -20.37 44.18 17.40
N THR A 750 -19.74 43.41 16.51
CA THR A 750 -20.09 43.40 15.08
C THR A 750 -21.30 42.51 14.79
N ARG A 751 -21.76 41.71 15.76
CA ARG A 751 -22.80 40.68 15.62
C ARG A 751 -22.53 39.67 14.49
N THR A 752 -21.27 39.47 14.11
CA THR A 752 -20.86 38.56 13.01
C THR A 752 -19.89 37.48 13.45
N TYR A 753 -19.79 36.41 12.65
CA TYR A 753 -18.78 35.38 12.83
C TYR A 753 -17.49 35.76 12.13
N GLU A 754 -16.42 35.92 12.90
CA GLU A 754 -15.13 36.34 12.41
C GLU A 754 -14.11 35.20 12.40
N ARG A 755 -13.09 35.36 11.55
CA ARG A 755 -11.98 34.41 11.47
C ARG A 755 -11.11 34.55 12.73
N ARG A 756 -10.95 33.46 13.47
CA ARG A 756 -10.06 33.42 14.65
C ARG A 756 -8.63 33.87 14.33
N HIS A 757 -8.10 34.72 15.21
CA HIS A 757 -6.72 35.18 15.17
C HIS A 757 -5.76 34.04 15.54
N ASN A 758 -4.47 34.23 15.24
CA ASN A 758 -3.47 33.19 15.48
C ASN A 758 -3.30 32.89 16.98
N ASN A 759 -3.35 33.90 17.84
CA ASN A 759 -3.18 33.75 19.29
C ASN A 759 -4.35 32.95 19.90
N ASP A 760 -5.59 33.25 19.51
CA ASP A 760 -6.76 32.48 19.96
C ASP A 760 -6.65 31.00 19.60
N LEU A 761 -6.15 30.69 18.39
CA LEU A 761 -5.99 29.31 17.94
C LEU A 761 -4.94 28.57 18.76
N GLN A 762 -3.86 29.24 19.15
CA GLN A 762 -2.82 28.64 19.99
C GLN A 762 -3.38 28.34 21.39
N ASN A 763 -4.08 29.29 21.99
CA ASN A 763 -4.71 29.12 23.30
C ASN A 763 -5.74 27.98 23.30
N LEU A 764 -6.57 27.89 22.24
CA LEU A 764 -7.55 26.80 22.10
C LEU A 764 -6.92 25.45 21.79
N TYR A 765 -5.81 25.42 21.05
CA TYR A 765 -5.12 24.18 20.74
C TYR A 765 -4.44 23.59 21.96
N GLY A 766 -3.91 24.45 22.85
CA GLY A 766 -3.36 24.04 24.16
C GLY A 766 -2.27 22.98 24.07
N ARG A 767 -1.58 22.91 22.92
CA ARG A 767 -0.55 21.90 22.61
C ARG A 767 0.60 22.56 21.83
N PRO A 768 1.79 21.92 21.82
CA PRO A 768 2.91 22.35 21.01
C PRO A 768 2.51 22.45 19.54
N ASN A 769 2.67 23.63 18.96
CA ASN A 769 2.42 23.87 17.54
C ASN A 769 3.46 23.16 16.67
N ILE A 770 3.26 23.19 15.35
CA ILE A 770 4.09 22.45 14.39
C ILE A 770 5.57 22.82 14.49
N LEU A 771 5.87 24.08 14.82
CA LEU A 771 7.23 24.59 14.93
C LEU A 771 7.90 24.09 16.21
N SER A 772 7.20 24.18 17.34
CA SER A 772 7.66 23.68 18.65
C SER A 772 7.85 22.17 18.61
N TYR A 773 6.92 21.45 17.96
CA TYR A 773 7.03 20.02 17.72
C TYR A 773 8.24 19.66 16.84
N SER A 774 8.42 20.35 15.71
CA SER A 774 9.55 20.10 14.80
C SER A 774 10.89 20.41 15.47
N ARG A 775 10.95 21.48 16.28
CA ARG A 775 12.11 21.83 17.10
C ARG A 775 12.44 20.74 18.10
N SER A 776 11.46 20.34 18.92
CA SER A 776 11.65 19.29 19.92
C SER A 776 12.14 17.99 19.26
N LYS A 777 11.60 17.61 18.10
CA LYS A 777 12.06 16.44 17.32
C LYS A 777 13.50 16.59 16.79
N ARG A 778 13.91 17.78 16.35
CA ARG A 778 15.31 18.03 15.99
C ARG A 778 16.25 17.95 17.19
N ILE A 779 15.86 18.49 18.35
CA ILE A 779 16.67 18.43 19.58
C ILE A 779 16.78 16.98 20.07
N GLU A 780 15.69 16.23 20.03
CA GLU A 780 15.68 14.78 20.30
C GLU A 780 16.72 14.06 19.44
N TRP A 781 16.65 14.30 18.14
CA TRP A 781 17.59 13.74 17.18
C TRP A 781 19.03 14.20 17.43
N ALA A 782 19.24 15.49 17.72
CA ALA A 782 20.56 16.03 18.01
C ALA A 782 21.20 15.34 19.22
N GLY A 783 20.45 15.13 20.31
CA GLY A 783 20.97 14.39 21.45
C GLY A 783 21.24 12.92 21.14
N HIS A 784 20.42 12.29 20.30
CA HIS A 784 20.70 10.94 19.81
C HIS A 784 22.01 10.87 19.06
N VAL A 785 22.25 11.79 18.12
CA VAL A 785 23.50 11.90 17.36
C VAL A 785 24.70 12.16 18.29
N TRP A 786 24.56 13.03 19.28
CA TRP A 786 25.67 13.38 20.19
C TRP A 786 26.14 12.20 21.06
N ARG A 787 25.18 11.40 21.53
CA ARG A 787 25.45 10.19 22.34
C ARG A 787 25.89 8.97 21.52
N ALA A 788 25.87 9.07 20.20
CA ALA A 788 26.16 7.95 19.30
C ALA A 788 27.66 7.79 19.04
N GLU A 789 28.46 7.62 20.11
CA GLU A 789 29.91 7.43 20.00
C GLU A 789 30.28 6.27 19.07
N GLY A 790 31.31 6.47 18.25
CA GLY A 790 31.77 5.51 17.24
C GLY A 790 30.84 5.34 16.01
N LYS A 791 29.57 5.73 16.09
CA LYS A 791 28.61 5.53 15.00
C LYS A 791 28.78 6.52 13.85
N ILE A 792 28.40 6.08 12.66
CA ILE A 792 28.45 6.88 11.41
C ILE A 792 27.79 8.25 11.61
N ILE A 793 26.58 8.31 12.19
CA ILE A 793 25.82 9.55 12.36
C ILE A 793 26.57 10.63 13.15
N LYS A 794 27.37 10.25 14.15
CA LYS A 794 28.18 11.20 14.92
C LYS A 794 29.44 11.59 14.15
N ARG A 795 30.17 10.61 13.62
CA ARG A 795 31.38 10.81 12.81
C ARG A 795 31.13 11.75 11.63
N VAL A 796 30.05 11.56 10.87
CA VAL A 796 29.69 12.47 9.76
C VAL A 796 29.16 13.80 10.21
N THR A 797 28.70 13.96 11.45
CA THR A 797 28.25 15.24 11.99
C THR A 797 29.44 16.07 12.47
N GLU A 798 30.46 15.45 13.05
CA GLU A 798 31.67 16.09 13.57
C GLU A 798 32.79 16.23 12.54
N GLY A 799 32.89 15.29 11.59
CA GLY A 799 33.95 15.23 10.59
C GLY A 799 34.08 16.51 9.75
N ARG A 800 35.27 16.81 9.25
CA ARG A 800 35.52 18.01 8.45
C ARG A 800 36.11 17.62 7.11
N ILE A 801 35.92 18.48 6.13
CA ILE A 801 36.57 18.39 4.83
C ILE A 801 37.77 19.34 4.86
N VAL A 802 38.92 18.86 4.41
CA VAL A 802 40.14 19.63 4.16
C VAL A 802 39.91 20.54 2.97
N GLY A 803 40.12 21.84 3.17
CA GLY A 803 39.97 22.87 2.14
C GLY A 803 39.50 24.20 2.72
N LYS A 804 39.49 25.23 1.87
CA LYS A 804 38.99 26.57 2.23
C LYS A 804 37.54 26.72 1.81
N ARG A 805 36.74 27.35 2.67
CA ARG A 805 35.37 27.74 2.31
C ARG A 805 35.42 28.89 1.30
N PRO A 806 34.57 28.88 0.26
CA PRO A 806 34.49 29.99 -0.69
C PRO A 806 33.94 31.26 -0.03
N VAL A 807 34.29 32.42 -0.60
CA VAL A 807 33.87 33.74 -0.12
C VAL A 807 32.37 33.94 -0.35
N GLY A 808 31.67 34.50 0.65
CA GLY A 808 30.24 34.81 0.59
C GLY A 808 29.47 34.33 1.83
N ARG A 809 28.17 34.62 1.88
CA ARG A 809 27.31 34.21 3.00
C ARG A 809 27.13 32.68 3.00
N PRO A 810 27.57 31.97 4.05
CA PRO A 810 27.39 30.53 4.13
C PRO A 810 25.90 30.19 4.28
N ARG A 811 25.51 29.03 3.75
CA ARG A 811 24.17 28.48 3.99
C ARG A 811 24.05 28.08 5.46
N THR A 812 22.84 28.22 6.01
CA THR A 812 22.55 27.76 7.36
C THR A 812 22.69 26.24 7.43
N ARG A 813 23.59 25.77 8.31
CA ARG A 813 23.79 24.35 8.55
C ARG A 813 22.74 23.78 9.49
N TRP A 814 22.55 22.48 9.46
CA TRP A 814 21.72 21.80 10.46
C TRP A 814 22.20 22.08 11.90
N LYS A 815 23.52 22.06 12.15
CA LYS A 815 24.10 22.45 13.45
C LYS A 815 23.76 23.88 13.86
N ASP A 816 23.76 24.82 12.93
CA ASP A 816 23.43 26.23 13.23
C ASP A 816 21.97 26.38 13.65
N VAL A 817 21.07 25.58 13.05
CA VAL A 817 19.66 25.54 13.46
C VAL A 817 19.51 24.98 14.87
N ILE A 818 20.25 23.92 15.24
CA ILE A 818 20.21 23.37 16.59
C ILE A 818 20.72 24.37 17.61
N VAL A 819 21.88 24.99 17.38
CA VAL A 819 22.43 25.99 18.30
C VAL A 819 21.43 27.13 18.51
N LYS A 820 20.77 27.57 17.42
CA LYS A 820 19.71 28.57 17.51
C LYS A 820 18.50 28.06 18.31
N ASP A 821 18.08 26.82 18.12
CA ASP A 821 16.97 26.21 18.85
C ASP A 821 17.28 26.07 20.34
N LEU A 822 18.50 25.68 20.71
CA LEU A 822 18.96 25.56 22.11
C LEU A 822 19.02 26.93 22.80
N LYS A 823 19.59 27.94 22.11
CA LYS A 823 19.62 29.33 22.61
C LYS A 823 18.23 29.92 22.85
N MET A 824 17.23 29.50 22.07
CA MET A 824 15.85 29.93 22.30
C MET A 824 15.25 29.34 23.59
N ILE A 825 15.79 28.23 24.10
CA ILE A 825 15.33 27.60 25.35
C ILE A 825 15.98 28.32 26.53
N HIS A 826 17.31 28.41 26.52
CA HIS A 826 18.08 29.10 27.56
C HIS A 826 19.52 29.32 27.10
N ASP A 827 20.12 30.47 27.43
CA ASP A 827 21.47 30.85 26.95
C ASP A 827 22.59 29.91 27.42
N ASN A 828 22.40 29.26 28.57
CA ASN A 828 23.37 28.32 29.15
C ASN A 828 23.24 26.87 28.64
N VAL A 829 22.25 26.55 27.80
CA VAL A 829 22.08 25.19 27.28
C VAL A 829 23.08 24.95 26.16
N LYS A 830 23.87 23.90 26.28
CA LYS A 830 24.87 23.51 25.29
C LYS A 830 24.66 22.09 24.81
N MET A 831 25.37 21.72 23.75
CA MET A 831 25.24 20.39 23.16
C MET A 831 25.76 19.29 24.11
N GLU A 832 26.74 19.61 24.95
CA GLU A 832 27.33 18.73 25.96
C GLU A 832 26.30 18.26 27.00
N ASP A 833 25.23 19.03 27.22
CA ASP A 833 24.12 18.65 28.10
C ASP A 833 23.41 17.38 27.61
N ALA A 834 23.55 17.03 26.32
CA ALA A 834 23.01 15.80 25.76
C ALA A 834 23.59 14.53 26.38
N ASN A 835 24.75 14.59 27.04
CA ASN A 835 25.34 13.45 27.75
C ASN A 835 24.47 13.02 28.95
N ASN A 836 23.78 13.96 29.60
CA ASN A 836 22.80 13.66 30.63
C ASN A 836 21.41 13.49 30.00
N LYS A 837 20.94 12.25 29.89
CA LYS A 837 19.64 11.93 29.28
C LYS A 837 18.45 12.59 29.99
N ALA A 838 18.50 12.74 31.31
CA ALA A 838 17.42 13.38 32.07
C ALA A 838 17.36 14.89 31.76
N ARG A 839 18.49 15.59 31.87
CA ARG A 839 18.61 17.00 31.49
C ARG A 839 18.23 17.24 30.03
N TRP A 840 18.64 16.36 29.12
CA TRP A 840 18.27 16.48 27.70
C TRP A 840 16.76 16.32 27.46
N ASN A 841 16.12 15.43 28.21
CA ASN A 841 14.66 15.29 28.16
C ASN A 841 13.97 16.56 28.68
N GLU A 842 14.46 17.18 29.75
CA GLU A 842 13.94 18.47 30.24
C GLU A 842 14.06 19.57 29.17
N ILE A 843 15.22 19.70 28.53
CA ILE A 843 15.44 20.63 27.41
C ILE A 843 14.45 20.36 26.26
N MET A 844 14.23 19.09 25.93
CA MET A 844 13.27 18.71 24.88
C MET A 844 11.82 19.06 25.21
N VAL A 845 11.42 18.89 26.47
CA VAL A 845 10.09 19.27 26.97
C VAL A 845 9.96 20.79 26.93
N ALA A 846 10.95 21.53 27.43
CA ALA A 846 10.99 23.00 27.34
C ALA A 846 10.90 23.49 25.88
N ALA A 847 11.52 22.78 24.92
CA ALA A 847 11.40 23.08 23.50
C ALA A 847 9.98 22.94 22.94
N MET A 848 9.16 22.08 23.53
CA MET A 848 7.73 21.94 23.21
C MET A 848 6.90 23.10 23.77
N ASP A 849 7.32 23.66 24.91
CA ASP A 849 6.66 24.77 25.60
C ASP A 849 7.07 26.14 25.06
N LEU A 850 8.15 26.21 24.28
CA LEU A 850 8.54 27.41 23.53
C LEU A 850 7.49 27.76 22.46
N HIS A 851 6.45 28.46 22.91
CA HIS A 851 5.53 29.20 22.06
C HIS A 851 6.32 30.32 21.39
N GLY A 852 6.94 30.01 20.24
CA GLY A 852 7.54 31.06 19.41
C GLY A 852 6.49 32.15 19.15
N PRO A 853 6.86 33.44 19.13
CA PRO A 853 5.90 34.49 18.86
C PRO A 853 5.19 34.16 17.55
N LEU A 854 3.86 34.12 17.59
CA LEU A 854 3.01 33.81 16.44
C LEU A 854 3.05 34.90 15.36
N SER A 855 3.95 35.88 15.49
CA SER A 855 4.34 36.86 14.49
C SER A 855 5.20 36.21 13.39
N CYS A 856 4.55 35.36 12.59
CA CYS A 856 4.93 35.08 11.21
C CYS A 856 3.73 35.36 10.34
#